data_AF-A0AAN7G3Q8-F1
#
_entry.id   AF-A0AAN7G3Q8-F1
#
_cell.length_a   1.000
_cell.length_b   1.000
_cell.length_c   1.000
_cell.angle_alpha   90.00
_cell.angle_beta   90.00
_cell.angle_gamma   90.00
#
_symmetry.space_group_name_H-M   'P 1'
#
loop_
_entity.id
_entity.type
_entity.pdbx_description
1 polymer ?
#
loop_
_entity_poly.entity_id
_entity_poly.type
_entity_poly.pdbx_seq_one_letter_code
_entity_poly.pdbx_strand_id
1 'polypeptide(L)'
;MSDLAAGGVVGAAFGEGFAILHDTVKHVVGQIIMFKSELKCLESTLDGIAPTVREIKELSKALDFPEKETKSLIEQMEKGKELVLKCSKIKRWNYYFKAYSYSSKLSKLNKAIEKFCQVNLIVQNTRNGLETLTGVSRNTEIGLKTLMGVNQNTGIGLDTLAEVNHNTTIGLETLAEVNHNTRIGFETLAELNQNTTIGLETLADVNYNTRIGLETLAEVNHNTRIGLETLAEVNENKRALKLVLKHVESQNSDMKKRCGTLSCAVPKPRDYIVGFDLHLKELKRELLKEEVSVLIVTALGGCGKTTLVKMLGWDEEIIGIYMGNIFFVNVSKNPNLKVIVKNLFSYNVDECPEFQSDEDAINQLEQLLNQIGLPILLILDDVWPESESLIDKFKFNIPNYKIVVTSRKAFSRFKFRFKLNPLAHEDAMRLFCHSASMEDGSSYILEENMEKIVRYCGGLPIALEVIGGSLCGQPVEVWQSKVMGWSEGHSIFDSDNEVLARLQKCLDFSADKIILKEYFMDLGSFPEDQRIPATALIDIWTELHESGKNDVHAIANLHELNSRNLASLVMKRKDAEEVSYYYNEEFVTQHDLLRELAIQLSSQKPIIERTRLIVDIRENNLPDWWMKPQLINMSCFRQVGAIATFKHLKLRL
;
A
#
# COMPACT_ATOMS: atom_id res chain seq x y z
N MET A 1 1.44 4.10 -51.69
CA MET A 1 1.15 2.67 -51.93
C MET A 1 2.30 1.75 -51.51
N SER A 2 3.57 2.16 -51.54
CA SER A 2 4.72 1.36 -51.07
C SER A 2 4.73 1.10 -49.55
N ASP A 3 4.33 2.08 -48.74
CA ASP A 3 4.45 1.99 -47.27
C ASP A 3 3.37 1.07 -46.67
N LEU A 4 2.15 1.12 -47.22
CA LEU A 4 1.04 0.23 -46.83
C LEU A 4 1.35 -1.27 -47.04
N ALA A 5 2.20 -1.59 -48.02
CA ALA A 5 2.63 -2.97 -48.28
C ALA A 5 3.71 -3.43 -47.29
N ALA A 6 4.54 -2.51 -46.77
CA ALA A 6 5.57 -2.83 -45.79
C ALA A 6 4.97 -3.15 -44.40
N GLY A 7 3.96 -2.41 -43.96
CA GLY A 7 3.25 -2.65 -42.70
C GLY A 7 2.60 -4.04 -42.62
N GLY A 8 2.00 -4.52 -43.72
CA GLY A 8 1.36 -5.84 -43.78
C GLY A 8 2.32 -7.02 -43.69
N VAL A 9 3.52 -6.90 -44.27
CA VAL A 9 4.56 -7.94 -44.22
C VAL A 9 5.13 -8.07 -42.79
N VAL A 10 5.31 -6.95 -42.10
CA VAL A 10 5.86 -6.92 -40.74
C VAL A 10 4.87 -7.47 -39.70
N GLY A 11 3.56 -7.20 -39.85
CA GLY A 11 2.51 -7.77 -39.00
C GLY A 11 2.41 -9.29 -39.12
N ALA A 12 2.55 -9.84 -40.34
CA ALA A 12 2.56 -11.28 -40.57
C ALA A 12 3.77 -11.97 -39.92
N ALA A 13 4.97 -11.40 -40.07
CA ALA A 13 6.20 -11.91 -39.46
C ALA A 13 6.15 -11.92 -37.93
N PHE A 14 5.51 -10.91 -37.33
CA PHE A 14 5.26 -10.85 -35.89
C PHE A 14 4.37 -11.99 -35.40
N GLY A 15 3.25 -12.25 -36.09
CA GLY A 15 2.34 -13.34 -35.73
C GLY A 15 2.99 -14.72 -35.83
N GLU A 16 3.87 -14.94 -36.80
CA GLU A 16 4.60 -16.20 -36.98
C GLU A 16 5.68 -16.40 -35.91
N GLY A 17 6.50 -15.37 -35.62
CA GLY A 17 7.52 -15.43 -34.58
C GLY A 17 6.93 -15.66 -33.17
N PHE A 18 5.77 -15.06 -32.88
CA PHE A 18 5.05 -15.27 -31.62
C PHE A 18 4.60 -16.72 -31.44
N ALA A 19 3.97 -17.31 -32.47
CA ALA A 19 3.49 -18.69 -32.42
C ALA A 19 4.63 -19.68 -32.16
N ILE A 20 5.76 -19.50 -32.84
CA ILE A 20 6.95 -20.35 -32.68
C ILE A 20 7.51 -20.28 -31.25
N LEU A 21 7.59 -19.08 -30.65
CA LEU A 21 8.04 -18.92 -29.27
C LEU A 21 7.06 -19.58 -28.28
N HIS A 22 5.77 -19.36 -28.49
CA HIS A 22 4.71 -19.89 -27.62
C HIS A 22 4.69 -21.41 -27.57
N ASP A 23 4.75 -22.06 -28.74
CA ASP A 23 4.80 -23.52 -28.83
C ASP A 23 6.08 -24.08 -28.20
N THR A 24 7.21 -23.39 -28.37
CA THR A 24 8.49 -23.78 -27.76
C THR A 24 8.43 -23.72 -26.23
N VAL A 25 7.85 -22.67 -25.66
CA VAL A 25 7.68 -22.52 -24.20
C VAL A 25 6.77 -23.61 -23.66
N LYS A 26 5.62 -23.85 -24.29
CA LYS A 26 4.67 -24.91 -23.90
C LYS A 26 5.31 -26.30 -23.88
N HIS A 27 6.10 -26.61 -24.91
CA HIS A 27 6.79 -27.89 -24.99
C HIS A 27 7.82 -28.08 -23.86
N VAL A 28 8.55 -27.01 -23.51
CA VAL A 28 9.65 -27.08 -22.52
C VAL A 28 9.14 -27.07 -21.07
N VAL A 29 8.05 -26.36 -20.77
CA VAL A 29 7.43 -26.33 -19.41
C VAL A 29 7.05 -27.73 -18.93
N GLY A 30 6.56 -28.59 -19.84
CA GLY A 30 6.16 -29.96 -19.50
C GLY A 30 7.31 -30.92 -19.23
N GLN A 31 8.51 -30.62 -19.74
CA GLN A 31 9.65 -31.55 -19.71
C GLN A 31 10.69 -31.25 -18.63
N ILE A 32 10.69 -30.05 -18.03
CA ILE A 32 11.83 -29.58 -17.22
C ILE A 32 11.37 -29.07 -15.85
N ILE A 33 12.00 -29.61 -14.80
CA ILE A 33 11.75 -29.21 -13.41
C ILE A 33 12.48 -27.89 -13.06
N MET A 34 13.65 -27.65 -13.67
CA MET A 34 14.45 -26.44 -13.48
C MET A 34 13.87 -25.25 -14.28
N PHE A 35 13.74 -24.07 -13.66
CA PHE A 35 13.13 -22.85 -14.23
C PHE A 35 11.61 -22.93 -14.48
N LYS A 36 10.93 -23.89 -13.85
CA LYS A 36 9.51 -24.15 -14.08
C LYS A 36 8.62 -22.96 -13.76
N SER A 37 8.94 -22.18 -12.70
CA SER A 37 8.18 -20.99 -12.33
C SER A 37 8.34 -19.87 -13.36
N GLU A 38 9.56 -19.58 -13.81
CA GLU A 38 9.80 -18.54 -14.81
C GLU A 38 9.23 -18.89 -16.18
N LEU A 39 9.31 -20.16 -16.58
CA LEU A 39 8.75 -20.62 -17.85
C LEU A 39 7.21 -20.67 -17.81
N LYS A 40 6.60 -21.04 -16.67
CA LYS A 40 5.14 -20.93 -16.48
C LYS A 40 4.65 -19.49 -16.50
N CYS A 41 5.41 -18.58 -15.89
CA CYS A 41 5.09 -17.15 -15.95
C CYS A 41 5.13 -16.65 -17.39
N LEU A 42 6.17 -17.00 -18.15
CA LEU A 42 6.27 -16.66 -19.58
C LEU A 42 5.14 -17.31 -20.41
N GLU A 43 4.80 -18.57 -20.14
CA GLU A 43 3.68 -19.27 -20.79
C GLU A 43 2.35 -18.54 -20.54
N SER A 44 2.06 -18.18 -19.29
CA SER A 44 0.84 -17.45 -18.92
C SER A 44 0.77 -16.07 -19.59
N THR A 45 1.89 -15.36 -19.68
CA THR A 45 1.98 -14.08 -20.41
C THR A 45 1.64 -14.28 -21.89
N LEU A 46 2.24 -15.29 -22.53
CA LEU A 46 1.99 -15.58 -23.95
C LEU A 46 0.54 -16.05 -24.20
N ASP A 47 -0.04 -16.87 -23.32
CA ASP A 47 -1.44 -17.28 -23.42
C ASP A 47 -2.41 -16.09 -23.31
N GLY A 48 -2.13 -15.15 -22.39
CA GLY A 48 -2.94 -13.94 -22.24
C GLY A 48 -2.88 -12.99 -23.45
N ILE A 49 -1.76 -13.01 -24.19
CA ILE A 49 -1.51 -12.10 -25.32
C ILE A 49 -1.94 -12.73 -26.67
N ALA A 50 -2.06 -14.05 -26.75
CA ALA A 50 -2.41 -14.79 -27.97
C ALA A 50 -3.71 -14.34 -28.68
N PRO A 51 -4.81 -13.93 -27.98
CA PRO A 51 -6.00 -13.39 -28.64
C PRO A 51 -5.71 -12.09 -29.39
N THR A 52 -4.97 -11.17 -28.76
CA THR A 52 -4.62 -9.86 -29.32
C THR A 52 -3.68 -9.99 -30.53
N VAL A 53 -2.73 -10.93 -30.49
CA VAL A 53 -1.84 -11.19 -31.65
C VAL A 53 -2.62 -11.73 -32.85
N ARG A 54 -3.66 -12.55 -32.61
CA ARG A 54 -4.56 -13.02 -33.67
C ARG A 54 -5.37 -11.88 -34.28
N GLU A 55 -5.91 -10.98 -33.47
CA GLU A 55 -6.61 -9.78 -33.95
C GLU A 55 -5.68 -8.87 -34.78
N ILE A 56 -4.43 -8.67 -34.34
CA ILE A 56 -3.43 -7.90 -35.10
C ILE A 56 -3.14 -8.57 -36.46
N LYS A 57 -3.03 -9.90 -36.52
CA LYS A 57 -2.79 -10.63 -37.77
C LYS A 57 -3.97 -10.53 -38.76
N GLU A 58 -5.20 -10.48 -38.26
CA GLU A 58 -6.40 -10.26 -39.09
C GLU A 58 -6.52 -8.80 -39.55
N LEU A 59 -6.14 -7.84 -38.69
CA LEU A 59 -6.21 -6.40 -38.97
C LEU A 59 -5.01 -5.85 -39.78
N SER A 60 -3.86 -6.55 -39.81
CA SER A 60 -2.64 -6.11 -40.52
C SER A 60 -2.76 -6.14 -42.05
N LYS A 61 -3.91 -6.54 -42.61
CA LYS A 61 -4.24 -6.27 -44.03
C LYS A 61 -4.59 -4.80 -44.30
N ALA A 62 -4.85 -3.98 -43.27
CA ALA A 62 -5.34 -2.61 -43.41
C ALA A 62 -4.59 -1.54 -42.61
N LEU A 63 -3.66 -1.91 -41.70
CA LEU A 63 -3.02 -0.97 -40.78
C LEU A 63 -1.49 -0.96 -40.91
N ASP A 64 -0.93 0.25 -41.01
CA ASP A 64 0.50 0.51 -41.17
C ASP A 64 1.19 0.54 -39.79
N PHE A 65 1.81 -0.58 -39.39
CA PHE A 65 2.54 -0.68 -38.13
C PHE A 65 3.93 -0.01 -38.22
N PRO A 66 4.45 0.64 -37.15
CA PRO A 66 5.80 1.16 -37.14
C PRO A 66 6.82 0.02 -37.33
N GLU A 67 7.49 0.05 -38.49
CA GLU A 67 8.36 -1.03 -38.96
C GLU A 67 9.53 -1.30 -38.00
N LYS A 68 10.06 -0.24 -37.38
CA LYS A 68 11.25 -0.28 -36.52
C LYS A 68 11.01 -0.95 -35.17
N GLU A 69 9.89 -0.67 -34.53
CA GLU A 69 9.53 -1.19 -33.20
C GLU A 69 9.11 -2.66 -33.28
N THR A 70 8.36 -3.01 -34.32
CA THR A 70 7.90 -4.37 -34.56
C THR A 70 9.07 -5.30 -34.95
N LYS A 71 10.03 -4.82 -35.77
CA LYS A 71 11.27 -5.56 -36.09
C LYS A 71 12.12 -5.85 -34.85
N SER A 72 12.30 -4.86 -33.98
CA SER A 72 13.08 -5.05 -32.74
C SER A 72 12.44 -6.11 -31.84
N LEU A 73 11.11 -6.19 -31.81
CA LEU A 73 10.40 -7.17 -31.01
C LEU A 73 10.43 -8.58 -31.60
N ILE A 74 10.30 -8.71 -32.92
CA ILE A 74 10.50 -9.99 -33.63
C ILE A 74 11.89 -10.57 -33.29
N GLU A 75 12.90 -9.70 -33.26
CA GLU A 75 14.26 -10.08 -32.86
C GLU A 75 14.34 -10.52 -31.38
N GLN A 76 13.59 -9.90 -30.47
CA GLN A 76 13.50 -10.34 -29.07
C GLN A 76 12.79 -11.70 -28.93
N MET A 77 11.77 -11.98 -29.74
CA MET A 77 11.06 -13.26 -29.72
C MET A 77 11.97 -14.41 -30.18
N GLU A 78 12.75 -14.20 -31.24
CA GLU A 78 13.75 -15.18 -31.71
C GLU A 78 14.86 -15.40 -30.67
N LYS A 79 15.36 -14.32 -30.05
CA LYS A 79 16.32 -14.44 -28.92
C LYS A 79 15.71 -15.19 -27.73
N GLY A 80 14.41 -14.98 -27.48
CA GLY A 80 13.67 -15.67 -26.43
C GLY A 80 13.55 -17.16 -26.67
N LYS A 81 13.26 -17.57 -27.90
CA LYS A 81 13.19 -18.98 -28.32
C LYS A 81 14.53 -19.67 -28.11
N GLU A 82 15.63 -19.06 -28.55
CA GLU A 82 16.97 -19.60 -28.30
C GLU A 82 17.29 -19.73 -26.82
N LEU A 83 16.89 -18.75 -26.01
CA LEU A 83 17.12 -18.74 -24.57
C LEU A 83 16.37 -19.89 -23.87
N VAL A 84 15.10 -20.12 -24.22
CA VAL A 84 14.28 -21.22 -23.70
C VAL A 84 14.88 -22.57 -24.09
N LEU A 85 15.32 -22.73 -25.35
CA LEU A 85 16.02 -23.95 -25.79
C LEU A 85 17.37 -24.14 -25.10
N LYS A 86 18.11 -23.08 -24.79
CA LYS A 86 19.35 -23.16 -24.00
C LYS A 86 19.07 -23.58 -22.56
N CYS A 87 18.00 -23.08 -21.94
CA CYS A 87 17.55 -23.54 -20.63
C CYS A 87 17.27 -25.04 -20.63
N SER A 88 16.73 -25.57 -21.72
CA SER A 88 16.41 -26.99 -21.83
C SER A 88 17.60 -27.94 -21.81
N LYS A 89 18.79 -27.43 -22.17
CA LYS A 89 20.02 -28.23 -22.31
C LYS A 89 20.93 -28.15 -21.08
N ILE A 90 20.51 -27.45 -20.01
CA ILE A 90 21.31 -27.27 -18.79
C ILE A 90 21.27 -28.54 -17.93
N LYS A 91 22.44 -29.14 -17.67
CA LYS A 91 22.56 -30.30 -16.77
C LYS A 91 22.42 -29.88 -15.30
N ARG A 92 21.83 -30.75 -14.46
CA ARG A 92 21.39 -30.48 -13.08
C ARG A 92 22.49 -29.91 -12.16
N TRP A 93 23.74 -30.36 -12.29
CA TRP A 93 24.88 -29.86 -11.49
C TRP A 93 25.42 -28.49 -11.93
N ASN A 94 25.14 -28.05 -13.16
CA ASN A 94 25.50 -26.72 -13.66
C ASN A 94 24.43 -25.66 -13.38
N TYR A 95 23.28 -26.07 -12.82
CA TYR A 95 22.19 -25.18 -12.45
C TYR A 95 22.64 -24.15 -11.41
N TYR A 96 23.37 -24.55 -10.36
CA TYR A 96 23.77 -23.68 -9.25
C TYR A 96 24.56 -22.44 -9.70
N PHE A 97 25.38 -22.55 -10.75
CA PHE A 97 26.19 -21.45 -11.28
C PHE A 97 25.50 -20.63 -12.39
N LYS A 98 24.45 -21.16 -13.01
CA LYS A 98 23.80 -20.55 -14.18
C LYS A 98 22.35 -20.11 -13.90
N ALA A 99 21.74 -20.57 -12.81
CA ALA A 99 20.33 -20.35 -12.48
C ALA A 99 19.96 -18.86 -12.45
N TYR A 100 20.72 -18.06 -11.72
CA TYR A 100 20.47 -16.62 -11.61
C TYR A 100 20.58 -15.90 -12.97
N SER A 101 21.60 -16.21 -13.77
CA SER A 101 21.80 -15.57 -15.07
C SER A 101 20.68 -15.87 -16.06
N TYR A 102 20.22 -17.13 -16.12
CA TYR A 102 19.15 -17.53 -17.04
C TYR A 102 17.77 -17.10 -16.55
N SER A 103 17.49 -17.17 -15.24
CA SER A 103 16.26 -16.62 -14.64
C SER A 103 16.14 -15.12 -14.87
N SER A 104 17.24 -14.36 -14.68
CA SER A 104 17.28 -12.92 -15.00
C SER A 104 17.02 -12.64 -16.48
N LYS A 105 17.58 -13.45 -17.40
CA LYS A 105 17.36 -13.29 -18.85
C LYS A 105 15.92 -13.62 -19.25
N LEU A 106 15.31 -14.67 -18.68
CA LEU A 106 13.91 -15.02 -18.89
C LEU A 106 12.97 -13.95 -18.33
N SER A 107 13.28 -13.40 -17.15
CA SER A 107 12.54 -12.29 -16.56
C SER A 107 12.61 -11.02 -17.42
N LYS A 108 13.80 -10.71 -17.98
CA LYS A 108 13.97 -9.58 -18.91
C LYS A 108 13.18 -9.77 -20.21
N LEU A 109 13.16 -10.98 -20.76
CA LEU A 109 12.34 -11.33 -21.92
C LEU A 109 10.85 -11.15 -21.61
N ASN A 110 10.38 -11.67 -20.47
CA ASN A 110 8.99 -11.54 -20.03
C ASN A 110 8.58 -10.06 -19.89
N LYS A 111 9.42 -9.25 -19.22
CA LYS A 111 9.20 -7.80 -19.09
C LYS A 111 9.21 -7.06 -20.41
N ALA A 112 10.02 -7.48 -21.39
CA ALA A 112 10.06 -6.84 -22.70
C ALA A 112 8.75 -7.10 -23.48
N ILE A 113 8.24 -8.33 -23.44
CA ILE A 113 6.98 -8.72 -24.06
C ILE A 113 5.80 -8.01 -23.37
N GLU A 114 5.81 -7.98 -22.03
CA GLU A 114 4.80 -7.30 -21.22
C GLU A 114 4.78 -5.78 -21.49
N LYS A 115 5.95 -5.12 -21.48
CA LYS A 115 6.06 -3.69 -21.75
C LYS A 115 5.57 -3.32 -23.14
N PHE A 116 5.84 -4.14 -24.15
CA PHE A 116 5.29 -3.92 -25.48
C PHE A 116 3.76 -3.96 -25.46
N CYS A 117 3.18 -4.96 -24.80
CA CYS A 117 1.73 -5.13 -24.75
C CYS A 117 1.03 -4.07 -23.89
N GLN A 118 1.67 -3.58 -22.82
CA GLN A 118 1.09 -2.56 -21.95
C GLN A 118 1.28 -1.13 -22.49
N VAL A 119 2.36 -0.84 -23.22
CA VAL A 119 2.64 0.52 -23.69
C VAL A 119 2.21 0.72 -25.14
N ASN A 120 2.62 -0.15 -26.05
CA ASN A 120 2.44 0.11 -27.49
C ASN A 120 1.00 -0.17 -27.96
N LEU A 121 0.31 -1.17 -27.40
CA LEU A 121 -1.11 -1.42 -27.73
C LEU A 121 -2.02 -0.30 -27.22
N ILE A 122 -1.73 0.27 -26.05
CA ILE A 122 -2.48 1.41 -25.52
C ILE A 122 -2.24 2.65 -26.38
N VAL A 123 -0.99 2.91 -26.79
CA VAL A 123 -0.67 4.01 -27.72
C VAL A 123 -1.36 3.83 -29.08
N GLN A 124 -1.42 2.61 -29.61
CA GLN A 124 -2.14 2.31 -30.86
C GLN A 124 -3.65 2.52 -30.72
N ASN A 125 -4.27 2.01 -29.65
CA ASN A 125 -5.69 2.24 -29.37
C ASN A 125 -6.01 3.74 -29.20
N THR A 126 -5.10 4.48 -28.55
CA THR A 126 -5.23 5.93 -28.37
C THR A 126 -5.09 6.69 -29.71
N ARG A 127 -4.16 6.27 -30.57
CA ARG A 127 -3.96 6.85 -31.91
C ARG A 127 -5.16 6.63 -32.83
N ASN A 128 -5.70 5.41 -32.85
CA ASN A 128 -6.92 5.08 -33.60
C ASN A 128 -8.13 5.85 -33.07
N GLY A 129 -8.22 6.05 -31.75
CA GLY A 129 -9.21 6.91 -31.12
C GLY A 129 -9.10 8.38 -31.55
N LEU A 130 -7.87 8.92 -31.62
CA LEU A 130 -7.61 10.28 -32.08
C LEU A 130 -7.91 10.49 -33.58
N GLU A 131 -7.60 9.53 -34.44
CA GLU A 131 -7.96 9.58 -35.87
C GLU A 131 -9.49 9.55 -36.05
N THR A 132 -10.20 8.75 -35.26
CA THR A 132 -11.68 8.73 -35.26
C THR A 132 -12.26 10.08 -34.82
N LEU A 133 -11.70 10.69 -33.76
CA LEU A 133 -12.11 11.99 -33.24
C LEU A 133 -11.89 13.14 -34.24
N THR A 134 -10.79 13.11 -35.00
CA THR A 134 -10.52 14.12 -36.04
C THR A 134 -11.53 14.03 -37.20
N GLY A 135 -11.95 12.82 -37.58
CA GLY A 135 -13.04 12.62 -38.55
C GLY A 135 -14.38 13.19 -38.07
N VAL A 136 -14.74 12.96 -36.80
CA VAL A 136 -15.96 13.50 -36.18
C VAL A 136 -15.92 15.04 -36.12
N SER A 137 -14.77 15.63 -35.77
CA SER A 137 -14.60 17.08 -35.71
C SER A 137 -14.79 17.75 -37.08
N ARG A 138 -14.24 17.15 -38.15
CA ARG A 138 -14.40 17.64 -39.52
C ARG A 138 -15.86 17.61 -40.00
N ASN A 139 -16.60 16.56 -39.64
CA ASN A 139 -18.03 16.46 -39.96
C ASN A 139 -18.86 17.50 -39.20
N THR A 140 -18.49 17.80 -37.95
CA THR A 140 -19.13 18.84 -37.13
C THR A 140 -18.92 20.24 -37.73
N GLU A 141 -17.72 20.54 -38.21
CA GLU A 141 -17.41 21.81 -38.89
C GLU A 141 -18.24 22.01 -40.16
N ILE A 142 -18.41 20.93 -40.96
CA ILE A 142 -19.26 20.95 -42.16
C ILE A 142 -20.72 21.24 -41.76
N GLY A 143 -21.24 20.57 -40.72
CA GLY A 143 -22.59 20.80 -40.22
C GLY A 143 -22.84 22.25 -39.76
N LEU A 144 -21.88 22.85 -39.06
CA LEU A 144 -21.94 24.26 -38.64
C LEU A 144 -21.99 25.23 -39.83
N LYS A 145 -21.20 24.98 -40.88
CA LYS A 145 -21.24 25.80 -42.12
C LYS A 145 -22.58 25.71 -42.83
N THR A 146 -23.22 24.53 -42.86
CA THR A 146 -24.55 24.36 -43.43
C THR A 146 -25.62 25.13 -42.65
N LEU A 147 -25.57 25.08 -41.31
CA LEU A 147 -26.48 25.83 -40.43
C LEU A 147 -26.38 27.34 -40.63
N MET A 148 -25.16 27.87 -40.81
CA MET A 148 -24.95 29.30 -41.10
C MET A 148 -25.61 29.73 -42.42
N GLY A 149 -25.56 28.89 -43.46
CA GLY A 149 -26.23 29.17 -44.74
C GLY A 149 -27.75 29.18 -44.63
N VAL A 150 -28.33 28.27 -43.84
CA VAL A 150 -29.78 28.24 -43.57
C VAL A 150 -30.24 29.51 -42.83
N ASN A 151 -29.45 30.00 -41.88
CA ASN A 151 -29.77 31.22 -41.13
C ASN A 151 -29.76 32.47 -42.02
N GLN A 152 -28.79 32.58 -42.94
CA GLN A 152 -28.74 33.67 -43.93
C GLN A 152 -29.97 33.69 -44.84
N ASN A 153 -30.41 32.52 -45.33
CA ASN A 153 -31.63 32.40 -46.15
C ASN A 153 -32.90 32.80 -45.38
N THR A 154 -32.94 32.53 -44.08
CA THR A 154 -34.07 32.91 -43.20
C THR A 154 -34.15 34.42 -43.03
N GLY A 155 -33.00 35.10 -42.90
CA GLY A 155 -32.92 36.57 -42.86
C GLY A 155 -33.45 37.22 -44.15
N ILE A 156 -33.07 36.70 -45.32
CA ILE A 156 -33.55 37.18 -46.63
C ILE A 156 -35.08 37.05 -46.74
N GLY A 157 -35.64 35.94 -46.22
CA GLY A 157 -37.10 35.73 -46.19
C GLY A 157 -37.86 36.74 -45.33
N LEU A 158 -37.27 37.17 -44.20
CA LEU A 158 -37.87 38.17 -43.31
C LEU A 158 -37.86 39.58 -43.92
N ASP A 159 -36.76 39.95 -44.60
CA ASP A 159 -36.66 41.25 -45.31
C ASP A 159 -37.66 41.34 -46.47
N THR A 160 -37.86 40.24 -47.20
CA THR A 160 -38.86 40.14 -48.27
C THR A 160 -40.29 40.34 -47.74
N LEU A 161 -40.59 39.84 -46.54
CA LEU A 161 -41.90 39.97 -45.89
C LEU A 161 -42.18 41.42 -45.43
N ALA A 162 -41.14 42.14 -45.00
CA ALA A 162 -41.24 43.56 -44.64
C ALA A 162 -41.59 44.43 -45.86
N GLU A 163 -41.06 44.09 -47.04
CA GLU A 163 -41.35 44.78 -48.30
C GLU A 163 -42.80 44.57 -48.78
N VAL A 164 -43.35 43.36 -48.59
CA VAL A 164 -44.76 43.05 -48.89
C VAL A 164 -45.75 43.83 -48.00
N ASN A 165 -45.43 44.03 -46.73
CA ASN A 165 -46.25 44.84 -45.81
C ASN A 165 -46.27 46.33 -46.16
N HIS A 166 -45.17 46.86 -46.70
CA HIS A 166 -45.11 48.25 -47.17
C HIS A 166 -46.04 48.48 -48.37
N ASN A 167 -46.07 47.54 -49.31
CA ASN A 167 -46.96 47.60 -50.48
C ASN A 167 -48.46 47.44 -50.14
N THR A 168 -48.78 46.69 -49.08
CA THR A 168 -50.17 46.48 -48.62
C THR A 168 -50.76 47.76 -47.99
N THR A 169 -49.91 48.60 -47.38
CA THR A 169 -50.29 49.88 -46.79
C THR A 169 -50.68 50.91 -47.86
N ILE A 170 -49.99 50.93 -49.01
CA ILE A 170 -50.26 51.82 -50.15
C ILE A 170 -51.58 51.46 -50.86
N GLY A 171 -51.94 50.16 -50.88
CA GLY A 171 -53.22 49.69 -51.44
C GLY A 171 -54.47 50.04 -50.61
N LEU A 172 -54.30 50.24 -49.30
CA LEU A 172 -55.39 50.66 -48.40
C LEU A 172 -55.68 52.17 -48.49
N GLU A 173 -54.66 53.00 -48.81
CA GLU A 173 -54.84 54.44 -49.05
C GLU A 173 -55.57 54.74 -50.38
N THR A 174 -55.40 53.89 -51.40
CA THR A 174 -56.10 54.02 -52.70
C THR A 174 -57.56 53.53 -52.66
N LEU A 175 -57.91 52.64 -51.71
CA LEU A 175 -59.30 52.20 -51.50
C LEU A 175 -60.16 53.25 -50.77
N ALA A 176 -59.54 54.22 -50.09
CA ALA A 176 -60.21 55.34 -49.43
C ALA A 176 -60.69 56.42 -50.43
N GLU A 177 -60.08 56.53 -51.62
CA GLU A 177 -60.47 57.49 -52.66
C GLU A 177 -61.58 56.98 -53.62
N VAL A 178 -61.82 55.66 -53.69
CA VAL A 178 -62.88 55.05 -54.54
C VAL A 178 -64.27 55.09 -53.88
N ASN A 179 -64.36 55.52 -52.61
CA ASN A 179 -65.61 55.58 -51.84
C ASN A 179 -66.37 56.93 -51.95
N HIS A 180 -66.06 57.77 -52.94
CA HIS A 180 -66.89 58.93 -53.28
C HIS A 180 -67.59 58.72 -54.63
N ASN A 181 -68.91 58.52 -54.57
CA ASN A 181 -69.86 58.18 -55.66
C ASN A 181 -69.93 56.67 -55.94
N THR A 182 -70.85 55.92 -55.32
CA THR A 182 -72.22 55.83 -55.86
C THR A 182 -73.18 55.44 -54.74
N ARG A 183 -73.56 56.46 -53.96
CA ARG A 183 -74.78 56.49 -53.16
C ARG A 183 -75.95 56.63 -54.13
N ILE A 184 -76.96 55.78 -53.95
CA ILE A 184 -78.27 55.67 -54.67
C ILE A 184 -78.32 54.42 -55.56
N GLY A 185 -78.64 53.30 -54.91
CA GLY A 185 -78.80 52.01 -55.55
C GLY A 185 -79.10 50.92 -54.55
N PHE A 186 -80.26 51.03 -53.91
CA PHE A 186 -80.96 49.94 -53.20
C PHE A 186 -80.47 49.57 -51.80
N GLU A 187 -80.93 50.36 -50.83
CA GLU A 187 -81.51 49.80 -49.60
C GLU A 187 -82.60 48.79 -49.99
N THR A 188 -82.37 47.49 -49.77
CA THR A 188 -83.33 46.48 -49.25
C THR A 188 -82.63 45.11 -49.19
N LEU A 189 -81.62 44.97 -48.32
CA LEU A 189 -81.10 43.65 -47.86
C LEU A 189 -80.39 43.79 -46.49
N ALA A 190 -80.78 44.81 -45.73
CA ALA A 190 -80.17 45.18 -44.46
C ALA A 190 -80.77 44.47 -43.23
N GLU A 191 -81.70 43.51 -43.39
CA GLU A 191 -82.35 42.85 -42.24
C GLU A 191 -82.09 41.34 -42.10
N LEU A 192 -81.11 40.76 -42.80
CA LEU A 192 -80.90 39.30 -42.71
C LEU A 192 -79.46 38.81 -42.50
N ASN A 193 -78.53 39.63 -42.00
CA ASN A 193 -77.20 39.08 -41.66
C ASN A 193 -76.48 39.65 -40.42
N GLN A 194 -77.19 40.24 -39.46
CA GLN A 194 -76.55 40.64 -38.19
C GLN A 194 -76.32 39.48 -37.20
N ASN A 195 -76.93 38.31 -37.42
CA ASN A 195 -76.65 37.12 -36.59
C ASN A 195 -75.48 36.26 -37.10
N THR A 196 -75.05 36.45 -38.36
CA THR A 196 -73.96 35.66 -38.95
C THR A 196 -72.59 36.29 -38.66
N THR A 197 -72.50 37.61 -38.53
CA THR A 197 -71.25 38.32 -38.20
C THR A 197 -70.79 38.06 -36.76
N ILE A 198 -71.69 38.12 -35.77
CA ILE A 198 -71.35 37.87 -34.36
C ILE A 198 -70.98 36.40 -34.13
N GLY A 199 -71.67 35.47 -34.81
CA GLY A 199 -71.36 34.03 -34.76
C GLY A 199 -70.03 33.66 -35.42
N LEU A 200 -69.63 34.37 -36.48
CA LEU A 200 -68.33 34.16 -37.14
C LEU A 200 -67.17 34.82 -36.37
N GLU A 201 -67.36 35.98 -35.74
CA GLU A 201 -66.36 36.60 -34.86
C GLU A 201 -66.09 35.76 -33.61
N THR A 202 -67.13 35.23 -32.95
CA THR A 202 -66.94 34.33 -31.79
C THR A 202 -66.28 33.00 -32.18
N LEU A 203 -66.56 32.46 -33.38
CA LEU A 203 -65.84 31.27 -33.88
C LEU A 203 -64.37 31.57 -34.22
N ALA A 204 -64.07 32.77 -34.72
CA ALA A 204 -62.72 33.23 -34.99
C ALA A 204 -61.91 33.42 -33.71
N ASP A 205 -62.50 34.00 -32.66
CA ASP A 205 -61.87 34.14 -31.34
C ASP A 205 -61.64 32.79 -30.66
N VAL A 206 -62.58 31.84 -30.75
CA VAL A 206 -62.41 30.47 -30.24
C VAL A 206 -61.28 29.74 -31.00
N ASN A 207 -61.20 29.90 -32.32
CA ASN A 207 -60.11 29.32 -33.11
C ASN A 207 -58.75 29.97 -32.82
N TYR A 208 -58.72 31.30 -32.59
CA TYR A 208 -57.50 32.01 -32.19
C TYR A 208 -57.01 31.55 -30.82
N ASN A 209 -57.90 31.44 -29.83
CA ASN A 209 -57.56 30.93 -28.49
C ASN A 209 -57.17 29.45 -28.51
N THR A 210 -57.79 28.64 -29.37
CA THR A 210 -57.40 27.23 -29.56
C THR A 210 -56.00 27.12 -30.16
N ARG A 211 -55.66 27.99 -31.13
CA ARG A 211 -54.32 28.04 -31.72
C ARG A 211 -53.25 28.47 -30.70
N ILE A 212 -53.51 29.51 -29.91
CA ILE A 212 -52.61 29.92 -28.81
C ILE A 212 -52.48 28.79 -27.78
N GLY A 213 -53.57 28.11 -27.42
CA GLY A 213 -53.54 26.96 -26.52
C GLY A 213 -52.66 25.81 -27.04
N LEU A 214 -52.73 25.52 -28.36
CA LEU A 214 -51.90 24.51 -29.01
C LEU A 214 -50.42 24.92 -29.11
N GLU A 215 -50.14 26.20 -29.40
CA GLU A 215 -48.78 26.75 -29.40
C GLU A 215 -48.16 26.70 -27.98
N THR A 216 -48.94 27.05 -26.95
CA THR A 216 -48.50 26.98 -25.54
C THR A 216 -48.25 25.53 -25.12
N LEU A 217 -49.11 24.58 -25.53
CA LEU A 217 -48.91 23.15 -25.24
C LEU A 217 -47.66 22.60 -25.96
N ALA A 218 -47.36 23.09 -27.17
CA ALA A 218 -46.15 22.74 -27.90
C ALA A 218 -44.87 23.27 -27.19
N GLU A 219 -44.90 24.49 -26.66
CA GLU A 219 -43.81 25.02 -25.82
C GLU A 219 -43.63 24.23 -24.52
N VAL A 220 -44.71 23.89 -23.83
CA VAL A 220 -44.65 23.07 -22.61
C VAL A 220 -44.05 21.69 -22.91
N ASN A 221 -44.42 21.07 -24.04
CA ASN A 221 -43.83 19.80 -24.47
C ASN A 221 -42.36 19.95 -24.86
N HIS A 222 -41.97 21.05 -25.50
CA HIS A 222 -40.57 21.34 -25.83
C HIS A 222 -39.72 21.50 -24.56
N ASN A 223 -40.21 22.27 -23.59
CA ASN A 223 -39.55 22.48 -22.30
C ASN A 223 -39.48 21.19 -21.47
N THR A 224 -40.51 20.36 -21.51
CA THR A 224 -40.51 19.04 -20.85
C THR A 224 -39.47 18.12 -21.48
N ARG A 225 -39.32 18.13 -22.81
CA ARG A 225 -38.28 17.37 -23.51
C ARG A 225 -36.87 17.86 -23.16
N ILE A 226 -36.64 19.17 -23.14
CA ILE A 226 -35.36 19.74 -22.67
C ILE A 226 -35.08 19.32 -21.22
N GLY A 227 -36.09 19.37 -20.34
CA GLY A 227 -35.95 18.93 -18.95
C GLY A 227 -35.56 17.45 -18.83
N LEU A 228 -36.12 16.57 -19.66
CA LEU A 228 -35.76 15.15 -19.70
C LEU A 228 -34.36 14.91 -20.28
N GLU A 229 -33.95 15.64 -21.31
CA GLU A 229 -32.60 15.61 -21.89
C GLU A 229 -31.55 16.07 -20.85
N THR A 230 -31.84 17.16 -20.12
CA THR A 230 -30.98 17.67 -19.03
C THR A 230 -30.87 16.67 -17.88
N LEU A 231 -31.97 15.97 -17.53
CA LEU A 231 -31.96 14.94 -16.49
C LEU A 231 -31.14 13.70 -16.91
N ALA A 232 -31.07 13.40 -18.21
CA ALA A 232 -30.23 12.34 -18.75
C ALA A 232 -28.74 12.70 -18.64
N GLU A 233 -28.36 13.94 -19.00
CA GLU A 233 -26.98 14.44 -18.84
C GLU A 233 -26.52 14.44 -17.38
N VAL A 234 -27.39 14.86 -16.43
CA VAL A 234 -27.08 14.80 -15.00
C VAL A 234 -26.84 13.36 -14.53
N ASN A 235 -27.57 12.38 -15.06
CA ASN A 235 -27.37 10.97 -14.74
C ASN A 235 -26.09 10.39 -15.36
N GLU A 236 -25.71 10.81 -16.56
CA GLU A 236 -24.42 10.47 -17.16
C GLU A 236 -23.26 11.07 -16.38
N ASN A 237 -23.37 12.34 -15.98
CA ASN A 237 -22.39 13.01 -15.11
C ASN A 237 -22.26 12.31 -13.76
N LYS A 238 -23.36 11.82 -13.17
CA LYS A 238 -23.34 11.02 -11.93
C LYS A 238 -22.62 9.67 -12.11
N ARG A 239 -22.75 9.02 -13.28
CA ARG A 239 -22.01 7.78 -13.60
C ARG A 239 -20.53 8.06 -13.85
N ALA A 240 -20.22 9.15 -14.56
CA ALA A 240 -18.85 9.60 -14.77
C ALA A 240 -18.16 9.94 -13.44
N LEU A 241 -18.84 10.65 -12.53
CA LEU A 241 -18.34 10.93 -11.17
C LEU A 241 -18.09 9.64 -10.36
N LYS A 242 -18.96 8.62 -10.47
CA LYS A 242 -18.72 7.30 -9.85
C LYS A 242 -17.52 6.57 -10.43
N LEU A 243 -17.29 6.68 -11.74
CA LEU A 243 -16.11 6.11 -12.40
C LEU A 243 -14.83 6.86 -12.04
N VAL A 244 -14.89 8.20 -11.94
CA VAL A 244 -13.78 9.02 -11.46
C VAL A 244 -13.48 8.71 -10.00
N LEU A 245 -14.48 8.55 -9.12
CA LEU A 245 -14.28 8.12 -7.73
C LEU A 245 -13.62 6.75 -7.66
N LYS A 246 -14.10 5.76 -8.42
CA LYS A 246 -13.43 4.45 -8.53
C LYS A 246 -12.01 4.54 -9.08
N HIS A 247 -11.76 5.43 -10.04
CA HIS A 247 -10.44 5.63 -10.61
C HIS A 247 -9.50 6.32 -9.61
N VAL A 248 -9.98 7.29 -8.84
CA VAL A 248 -9.24 7.96 -7.75
C VAL A 248 -8.94 6.97 -6.62
N GLU A 249 -9.90 6.12 -6.24
CA GLU A 249 -9.69 5.03 -5.27
C GLU A 249 -8.66 4.00 -5.79
N SER A 250 -8.74 3.63 -7.07
CA SER A 250 -7.76 2.77 -7.74
C SER A 250 -6.38 3.40 -7.79
N GLN A 251 -6.27 4.69 -8.14
CA GLN A 251 -5.02 5.45 -8.19
C GLN A 251 -4.41 5.63 -6.80
N ASN A 252 -5.22 5.81 -5.74
CA ASN A 252 -4.75 5.80 -4.36
C ASN A 252 -4.25 4.41 -3.94
N SER A 253 -4.90 3.34 -4.41
CA SER A 253 -4.43 1.97 -4.18
C SER A 253 -3.14 1.65 -4.97
N ASP A 254 -2.98 2.22 -6.17
CA ASP A 254 -1.81 2.06 -7.02
C ASP A 254 -0.63 2.96 -6.60
N MET A 255 -0.89 4.13 -6.01
CA MET A 255 0.11 4.93 -5.28
C MET A 255 0.64 4.15 -4.07
N LYS A 256 -0.23 3.45 -3.33
CA LYS A 256 0.20 2.52 -2.27
C LYS A 256 0.95 1.30 -2.80
N LYS A 257 0.68 0.83 -4.03
CA LYS A 257 1.36 -0.32 -4.65
C LYS A 257 2.69 0.02 -5.36
N ARG A 258 2.87 1.26 -5.81
CA ARG A 258 4.12 1.71 -6.48
C ARG A 258 5.27 1.97 -5.51
N CYS A 259 5.01 2.11 -4.22
CA CYS A 259 6.07 2.28 -3.24
C CYS A 259 6.54 0.93 -2.70
N GLY A 260 7.70 0.47 -3.16
CA GLY A 260 8.36 -0.70 -2.60
C GLY A 260 8.66 -0.48 -1.12
N THR A 261 8.02 -1.25 -0.23
CA THR A 261 8.26 -1.28 1.23
C THR A 261 8.58 0.10 1.83
N LEU A 262 7.57 0.96 1.98
CA LEU A 262 7.67 2.24 2.69
C LEU A 262 8.30 2.00 4.08
N SER A 263 9.57 2.40 4.26
CA SER A 263 10.32 2.21 5.51
C SER A 263 9.67 2.94 6.69
N CYS A 264 8.96 4.04 6.42
CA CYS A 264 8.40 4.94 7.42
C CYS A 264 6.87 4.99 7.47
N ALA A 265 6.16 4.08 6.78
CA ALA A 265 4.71 3.94 6.97
C ALA A 265 4.44 3.32 8.35
N VAL A 266 3.36 3.74 9.01
CA VAL A 266 2.97 3.17 10.31
C VAL A 266 2.72 1.66 10.14
N PRO A 267 3.45 0.78 10.83
CA PRO A 267 3.24 -0.65 10.72
C PRO A 267 1.83 -1.02 11.19
N LYS A 268 1.18 -1.96 10.49
CA LYS A 268 -0.16 -2.44 10.89
C LYS A 268 -0.10 -2.99 12.33
N PRO A 269 -1.06 -2.63 13.20
CA PRO A 269 -1.21 -3.26 14.51
C PRO A 269 -1.44 -4.76 14.39
N ARG A 270 -1.20 -5.50 15.48
CA ARG A 270 -1.49 -6.94 15.54
C ARG A 270 -2.99 -7.19 15.40
N ASP A 271 -3.34 -8.39 14.94
CA ASP A 271 -4.74 -8.77 14.71
C ASP A 271 -5.53 -8.93 16.03
N TYR A 272 -4.87 -9.28 17.15
CA TYR A 272 -5.48 -9.35 18.50
C TYR A 272 -4.86 -8.33 19.46
N ILE A 273 -5.67 -7.41 19.97
CA ILE A 273 -5.30 -6.34 20.92
C ILE A 273 -6.44 -6.17 21.93
N VAL A 274 -6.12 -6.00 23.21
CA VAL A 274 -7.10 -5.78 24.29
C VAL A 274 -6.67 -4.64 25.22
N GLY A 275 -7.63 -3.97 25.86
CA GLY A 275 -7.40 -2.98 26.93
C GLY A 275 -6.79 -1.63 26.52
N PHE A 276 -6.65 -1.34 25.21
CA PHE A 276 -6.07 -0.08 24.72
C PHE A 276 -7.08 0.96 24.26
N ASP A 277 -8.38 0.66 24.19
CA ASP A 277 -9.39 1.59 23.64
C ASP A 277 -9.47 2.92 24.43
N LEU A 278 -9.53 2.83 25.76
CA LEU A 278 -9.52 4.01 26.63
C LEU A 278 -8.20 4.77 26.52
N HIS A 279 -7.07 4.07 26.55
CA HIS A 279 -5.74 4.67 26.41
C HIS A 279 -5.59 5.40 25.08
N LEU A 280 -6.09 4.83 23.97
CA LEU A 280 -6.08 5.46 22.65
C LEU A 280 -6.93 6.73 22.66
N LYS A 281 -8.14 6.67 23.20
CA LYS A 281 -9.04 7.84 23.31
C LYS A 281 -8.40 8.98 24.09
N GLU A 282 -7.74 8.67 25.21
CA GLU A 282 -7.05 9.67 26.02
C GLU A 282 -5.80 10.22 25.34
N LEU A 283 -5.02 9.36 24.67
CA LEU A 283 -3.85 9.76 23.90
C LEU A 283 -4.25 10.73 22.78
N LYS A 284 -5.34 10.44 22.05
CA LYS A 284 -5.90 11.34 21.02
C LYS A 284 -6.29 12.69 21.61
N ARG A 285 -7.02 12.69 22.73
CA ARG A 285 -7.42 13.92 23.42
C ARG A 285 -6.21 14.78 23.82
N GLU A 286 -5.13 14.16 24.29
CA GLU A 286 -3.90 14.90 24.61
C GLU A 286 -3.19 15.40 23.35
N LEU A 287 -3.02 14.56 22.33
CA LEU A 287 -2.35 14.91 21.09
C LEU A 287 -3.03 16.08 20.35
N LEU A 288 -4.35 16.12 20.35
CA LEU A 288 -5.12 17.11 19.58
C LEU A 288 -5.18 18.51 20.22
N LYS A 289 -4.68 18.69 21.45
CA LYS A 289 -4.58 20.02 22.08
C LYS A 289 -3.64 20.94 21.28
N GLU A 290 -4.05 22.19 21.07
CA GLU A 290 -3.28 23.16 20.25
C GLU A 290 -1.86 23.44 20.78
N GLU A 291 -1.73 23.52 22.10
CA GLU A 291 -0.46 23.77 22.80
C GLU A 291 0.56 22.61 22.71
N VAL A 292 0.14 21.44 22.26
CA VAL A 292 0.99 20.25 22.17
C VAL A 292 1.73 20.23 20.83
N SER A 293 3.05 20.40 20.89
CA SER A 293 3.97 20.18 19.77
C SER A 293 4.71 18.84 19.86
N VAL A 294 5.08 18.44 21.07
CA VAL A 294 5.73 17.15 21.36
C VAL A 294 5.01 16.45 22.51
N LEU A 295 4.57 15.22 22.28
CA LEU A 295 3.90 14.38 23.28
C LEU A 295 4.74 13.14 23.57
N ILE A 296 5.16 12.98 24.83
CA ILE A 296 5.94 11.81 25.26
C ILE A 296 5.02 10.74 25.84
N VAL A 297 4.89 9.60 25.17
CA VAL A 297 4.23 8.38 25.65
C VAL A 297 5.24 7.56 26.46
N THR A 298 5.06 7.49 27.77
CA THR A 298 6.01 6.87 28.69
C THR A 298 5.41 5.71 29.48
N ALA A 299 6.13 4.59 29.54
CA ALA A 299 5.78 3.39 30.31
C ALA A 299 6.98 2.43 30.33
N LEU A 300 7.00 1.49 31.27
CA LEU A 300 8.01 0.42 31.32
C LEU A 300 8.09 -0.36 29.99
N GLY A 301 9.21 -1.07 29.80
CA GLY A 301 9.34 -2.02 28.70
C GLY A 301 8.17 -3.01 28.70
N GLY A 302 7.66 -3.35 27.51
CA GLY A 302 6.63 -4.39 27.39
C GLY A 302 5.19 -3.96 27.71
N CYS A 303 4.95 -2.72 28.14
CA CYS A 303 3.59 -2.19 28.38
C CYS A 303 2.74 -1.97 27.11
N GLY A 304 3.28 -2.14 25.91
CA GLY A 304 2.55 -1.94 24.65
C GLY A 304 2.55 -0.51 24.09
N LYS A 305 3.55 0.32 24.42
CA LYS A 305 3.69 1.70 23.88
C LYS A 305 3.66 1.73 22.36
N THR A 306 4.51 0.92 21.72
CA THR A 306 4.59 0.77 20.26
C THR A 306 3.25 0.33 19.66
N THR A 307 2.52 -0.57 20.34
CA THR A 307 1.19 -1.00 19.92
C THR A 307 0.20 0.17 19.95
N LEU A 308 0.21 0.96 21.04
CA LEU A 308 -0.67 2.12 21.19
C LEU A 308 -0.43 3.19 20.12
N VAL A 309 0.82 3.52 19.80
CA VAL A 309 1.12 4.51 18.75
C VAL A 309 0.89 3.96 17.33
N LYS A 310 1.01 2.65 17.12
CA LYS A 310 0.56 2.01 15.86
C LYS A 310 -0.97 2.09 15.71
N MET A 311 -1.72 1.85 16.78
CA MET A 311 -3.18 2.05 16.79
C MET A 311 -3.53 3.51 16.49
N LEU A 312 -2.83 4.46 17.11
CA LEU A 312 -2.99 5.89 16.82
C LEU A 312 -2.78 6.22 15.35
N GLY A 313 -1.70 5.71 14.73
CA GLY A 313 -1.43 5.97 13.31
C GLY A 313 -2.38 5.27 12.33
N TRP A 314 -3.15 4.27 12.79
CA TRP A 314 -4.18 3.56 12.03
C TRP A 314 -5.62 3.99 12.38
N ASP A 315 -5.78 4.94 13.31
CA ASP A 315 -7.08 5.46 13.72
C ASP A 315 -7.65 6.39 12.65
N GLU A 316 -8.90 6.15 12.23
CA GLU A 316 -9.52 6.87 11.11
C GLU A 316 -9.65 8.38 11.34
N GLU A 317 -9.90 8.80 12.57
CA GLU A 317 -9.97 10.21 12.95
C GLU A 317 -8.58 10.86 12.83
N ILE A 318 -7.53 10.21 13.34
CA ILE A 318 -6.16 10.72 13.21
C ILE A 318 -5.70 10.74 11.74
N ILE A 319 -5.99 9.70 10.96
CA ILE A 319 -5.69 9.67 9.53
C ILE A 319 -6.41 10.82 8.81
N GLY A 320 -7.68 11.09 9.14
CA GLY A 320 -8.45 12.19 8.57
C GLY A 320 -7.89 13.57 8.92
N ILE A 321 -7.52 13.78 10.20
CA ILE A 321 -6.94 15.04 10.68
C ILE A 321 -5.61 15.34 9.98
N TYR A 322 -4.74 14.32 9.87
CA TYR A 322 -3.41 14.45 9.28
C TYR A 322 -3.36 14.18 7.78
N MET A 323 -4.51 13.97 7.13
CA MET A 323 -4.61 13.67 5.70
C MET A 323 -3.67 12.51 5.25
N GLY A 324 -3.41 11.56 6.15
CA GLY A 324 -2.47 10.46 5.94
C GLY A 324 -0.97 10.82 6.03
N ASN A 325 -0.60 12.06 6.36
CA ASN A 325 0.79 12.51 6.54
C ASN A 325 1.34 12.10 7.92
N ILE A 326 1.36 10.80 8.18
CA ILE A 326 1.83 10.19 9.43
C ILE A 326 3.09 9.38 9.14
N PHE A 327 4.21 9.80 9.73
CA PHE A 327 5.51 9.17 9.55
C PHE A 327 5.90 8.41 10.80
N PHE A 328 6.35 7.17 10.65
CA PHE A 328 6.76 6.30 11.75
C PHE A 328 8.23 5.95 11.63
N VAL A 329 9.00 6.16 12.71
CA VAL A 329 10.45 5.97 12.75
C VAL A 329 10.82 5.20 14.01
N ASN A 330 11.50 4.08 13.85
CA ASN A 330 12.14 3.39 14.98
C ASN A 330 13.46 4.08 15.31
N VAL A 331 13.65 4.43 16.58
CA VAL A 331 14.87 5.07 17.09
C VAL A 331 15.62 4.07 17.96
N SER A 332 16.63 3.41 17.38
CA SER A 332 17.52 2.53 18.14
C SER A 332 18.26 3.28 19.25
N LYS A 333 18.76 2.55 20.26
CA LYS A 333 19.58 3.12 21.35
C LYS A 333 20.74 4.03 20.90
N ASN A 334 21.43 3.69 19.81
CA ASN A 334 22.51 4.48 19.22
C ASN A 334 22.08 4.97 17.81
N PRO A 335 21.25 6.03 17.72
CA PRO A 335 20.61 6.42 16.48
C PRO A 335 21.61 7.00 15.48
N ASN A 336 21.52 6.56 14.23
CA ASN A 336 22.21 7.20 13.11
C ASN A 336 21.25 8.17 12.41
N LEU A 337 21.46 9.47 12.61
CA LEU A 337 20.57 10.52 12.11
C LEU A 337 20.43 10.47 10.59
N LYS A 338 21.54 10.31 9.87
CA LYS A 338 21.54 10.22 8.40
C LYS A 338 20.71 9.04 7.91
N VAL A 339 20.76 7.89 8.59
CA VAL A 339 19.94 6.72 8.23
C VAL A 339 18.46 6.98 8.50
N ILE A 340 18.13 7.59 9.65
CA ILE A 340 16.75 7.96 9.99
C ILE A 340 16.17 8.90 8.93
N VAL A 341 16.90 9.98 8.62
CA VAL A 341 16.49 10.96 7.61
C VAL A 341 16.37 10.29 6.24
N LYS A 342 17.35 9.47 5.84
CA LYS A 342 17.30 8.72 4.57
C LYS A 342 16.03 7.88 4.45
N ASN A 343 15.64 7.20 5.52
CA ASN A 343 14.42 6.39 5.55
C ASN A 343 13.16 7.27 5.37
N LEU A 344 13.13 8.46 5.96
CA LEU A 344 12.04 9.44 5.79
C LEU A 344 11.95 9.97 4.34
N PHE A 345 13.09 10.21 3.68
CA PHE A 345 13.13 10.63 2.26
C PHE A 345 12.60 9.55 1.31
N SER A 346 12.93 8.29 1.61
CA SER A 346 12.52 7.11 0.82
C SER A 346 11.01 6.91 0.76
N TYR A 347 10.24 7.67 1.56
CA TYR A 347 8.79 7.64 1.56
C TYR A 347 8.18 8.37 0.34
N ASN A 348 8.81 9.47 -0.14
CA ASN A 348 8.24 10.36 -1.15
C ASN A 348 9.17 10.66 -2.35
N VAL A 349 10.44 10.24 -2.33
CA VAL A 349 11.43 10.59 -3.36
C VAL A 349 12.16 9.35 -3.86
N ASP A 350 12.20 9.16 -5.18
CA ASP A 350 12.87 8.02 -5.85
C ASP A 350 14.42 8.09 -5.71
N GLU A 351 14.98 9.28 -5.54
CA GLU A 351 16.42 9.50 -5.31
C GLU A 351 16.64 10.25 -3.99
N CYS A 352 17.23 9.57 -3.00
CA CYS A 352 17.64 10.20 -1.76
C CYS A 352 19.01 10.89 -1.95
N PRO A 353 19.16 12.17 -1.58
CA PRO A 353 20.45 12.86 -1.61
C PRO A 353 21.45 12.24 -0.62
N GLU A 354 22.74 12.40 -0.91
CA GLU A 354 23.81 12.01 -0.01
C GLU A 354 24.10 13.13 0.99
N PHE A 355 23.90 12.85 2.28
CA PHE A 355 24.04 13.87 3.34
C PHE A 355 25.49 14.09 3.76
N GLN A 356 25.94 15.33 3.67
CA GLN A 356 27.30 15.72 4.03
C GLN A 356 27.50 15.70 5.56
N SER A 357 26.53 16.19 6.33
CA SER A 357 26.53 16.17 7.80
C SER A 357 25.15 15.81 8.37
N ASP A 358 25.07 15.70 9.69
CA ASP A 358 23.81 15.53 10.41
C ASP A 358 22.90 16.77 10.26
N GLU A 359 23.48 17.98 10.31
CA GLU A 359 22.76 19.24 10.12
C GLU A 359 22.23 19.36 8.69
N ASP A 360 23.03 18.97 7.70
CA ASP A 360 22.60 18.92 6.30
C ASP A 360 21.41 17.98 6.11
N ALA A 361 21.45 16.78 6.69
CA ALA A 361 20.34 15.83 6.66
C ALA A 361 19.05 16.44 7.26
N ILE A 362 19.16 17.11 8.41
CA ILE A 362 18.01 17.71 9.09
C ILE A 362 17.44 18.90 8.32
N ASN A 363 18.29 19.77 7.79
CA ASN A 363 17.84 20.91 6.97
C ASN A 363 17.10 20.44 5.70
N GLN A 364 17.62 19.39 5.05
CA GLN A 364 16.96 18.81 3.88
C GLN A 364 15.63 18.14 4.26
N LEU A 365 15.58 17.46 5.40
CA LEU A 365 14.32 16.89 5.90
C LEU A 365 13.27 17.98 6.16
N GLU A 366 13.66 19.10 6.76
CA GLU A 366 12.75 20.23 6.99
C GLU A 366 12.20 20.77 5.66
N GLN A 367 13.06 20.92 4.65
CA GLN A 367 12.63 21.35 3.31
C GLN A 367 11.63 20.35 2.68
N LEU A 368 11.89 19.05 2.81
CA LEU A 368 10.99 18.01 2.32
C LEU A 368 9.63 18.06 3.05
N LEU A 369 9.63 18.17 4.38
CA LEU A 369 8.40 18.24 5.17
C LEU A 369 7.58 19.50 4.86
N ASN A 370 8.23 20.63 4.53
CA ASN A 370 7.54 21.83 4.06
C ASN A 370 6.90 21.67 2.67
N GLN A 371 7.36 20.72 1.85
CA GLN A 371 6.75 20.39 0.56
C GLN A 371 5.60 19.40 0.72
N ILE A 372 5.59 18.61 1.79
CA ILE A 372 4.52 17.68 2.13
C ILE A 372 3.32 18.49 2.64
N GLY A 373 2.12 18.14 2.17
CA GLY A 373 0.89 18.83 2.61
C GLY A 373 0.75 18.82 4.14
N LEU A 374 0.23 19.91 4.69
CA LEU A 374 -0.04 20.03 6.13
C LEU A 374 -1.45 19.49 6.45
N PRO A 375 -1.70 18.97 7.67
CA PRO A 375 -0.80 18.90 8.83
C PRO A 375 0.02 17.58 8.88
N ILE A 376 1.07 17.53 9.70
CA ILE A 376 2.03 16.40 9.74
C ILE A 376 2.18 15.83 11.16
N LEU A 377 2.20 14.51 11.27
CA LEU A 377 2.49 13.78 12.51
C LEU A 377 3.74 12.91 12.34
N LEU A 378 4.76 13.16 13.15
CA LEU A 378 5.97 12.31 13.24
C LEU A 378 5.92 11.46 14.52
N ILE A 379 5.99 10.14 14.37
CA ILE A 379 6.07 9.19 15.47
C ILE A 379 7.52 8.69 15.56
N LEU A 380 8.19 9.00 16.67
CA LEU A 380 9.51 8.49 17.02
C LEU A 380 9.33 7.37 18.07
N ASP A 381 9.48 6.13 17.64
CA ASP A 381 9.29 4.95 18.48
C ASP A 381 10.59 4.52 19.17
N ASP A 382 10.48 4.14 20.44
CA ASP A 382 11.51 3.65 21.36
C ASP A 382 12.72 4.58 21.59
N VAL A 383 12.49 5.88 21.78
CA VAL A 383 13.57 6.83 22.08
C VAL A 383 14.16 6.56 23.47
N TRP A 384 15.46 6.23 23.49
CA TRP A 384 16.23 5.99 24.70
C TRP A 384 16.64 7.30 25.41
N PRO A 385 16.82 7.30 26.75
CA PRO A 385 17.25 8.49 27.51
C PRO A 385 18.54 9.12 27.00
N GLU A 386 19.51 8.32 26.57
CA GLU A 386 20.78 8.77 26.00
C GLU A 386 20.61 9.55 24.69
N SER A 387 19.48 9.31 24.01
CA SER A 387 19.12 9.89 22.71
C SER A 387 18.01 10.93 22.81
N GLU A 388 17.67 11.40 24.01
CA GLU A 388 16.59 12.39 24.25
C GLU A 388 16.81 13.71 23.47
N SER A 389 18.07 14.13 23.29
CA SER A 389 18.43 15.33 22.52
C SER A 389 18.11 15.21 21.02
N LEU A 390 17.91 14.00 20.51
CA LEU A 390 17.49 13.76 19.12
C LEU A 390 16.15 14.43 18.81
N ILE A 391 15.24 14.45 19.79
CA ILE A 391 13.90 15.01 19.63
C ILE A 391 13.98 16.50 19.28
N ASP A 392 14.95 17.22 19.84
CA ASP A 392 15.15 18.65 19.58
C ASP A 392 15.58 18.91 18.12
N LYS A 393 16.31 17.96 17.49
CA LYS A 393 16.72 18.07 16.08
C LYS A 393 15.55 17.95 15.10
N PHE A 394 14.46 17.29 15.50
CA PHE A 394 13.26 17.13 14.67
C PHE A 394 12.19 18.20 14.93
N LYS A 395 12.44 19.17 15.83
CA LYS A 395 11.50 20.27 16.06
C LYS A 395 11.62 21.33 14.96
N PHE A 396 10.81 21.17 13.92
CA PHE A 396 10.73 22.12 12.82
C PHE A 396 9.69 23.21 13.09
N ASN A 397 9.91 24.41 12.56
CA ASN A 397 8.96 25.51 12.67
C ASN A 397 7.90 25.43 11.56
N ILE A 398 7.18 24.30 11.52
CA ILE A 398 6.17 23.98 10.50
C ILE A 398 4.77 24.08 11.14
N PRO A 399 3.81 24.79 10.53
CA PRO A 399 2.45 24.88 11.06
C PRO A 399 1.79 23.49 11.18
N ASN A 400 1.13 23.22 12.30
CA ASN A 400 0.44 21.97 12.58
C ASN A 400 1.32 20.70 12.45
N TYR A 401 2.62 20.84 12.71
CA TYR A 401 3.56 19.74 12.85
C TYR A 401 3.62 19.28 14.31
N LYS A 402 3.34 18.00 14.56
CA LYS A 402 3.41 17.40 15.90
C LYS A 402 4.31 16.16 15.92
N ILE A 403 4.94 15.94 17.07
CA ILE A 403 5.80 14.77 17.32
C ILE A 403 5.19 13.95 18.46
N VAL A 404 5.01 12.66 18.24
CA VAL A 404 4.73 11.67 19.30
C VAL A 404 5.98 10.85 19.50
N VAL A 405 6.42 10.72 20.75
CA VAL A 405 7.61 9.96 21.10
C VAL A 405 7.22 8.85 22.06
N THR A 406 7.61 7.61 21.81
CA THR A 406 7.52 6.57 22.85
C THR A 406 8.87 6.44 23.56
N SER A 407 8.85 6.27 24.88
CA SER A 407 10.06 6.04 25.67
C SER A 407 9.78 5.21 26.91
N ARG A 408 10.78 4.47 27.37
CA ARG A 408 10.71 3.70 28.62
C ARG A 408 10.79 4.55 29.88
N LYS A 409 11.37 5.75 29.77
CA LYS A 409 11.48 6.71 30.87
C LYS A 409 10.76 8.00 30.53
N ALA A 410 10.32 8.70 31.57
CA ALA A 410 9.75 10.01 31.40
C ALA A 410 10.87 11.02 31.11
N PHE A 411 10.68 11.83 30.07
CA PHE A 411 11.56 12.94 29.75
C PHE A 411 11.07 14.20 30.46
N SER A 412 11.76 14.58 31.54
CA SER A 412 11.34 15.67 32.43
C SER A 412 11.30 17.03 31.71
N ARG A 413 12.14 17.21 30.68
CA ARG A 413 12.22 18.45 29.88
C ARG A 413 10.96 18.75 29.06
N PHE A 414 10.17 17.73 28.72
CA PHE A 414 8.96 17.91 27.92
C PHE A 414 7.73 18.05 28.81
N LYS A 415 6.96 19.12 28.58
CA LYS A 415 5.75 19.45 29.36
C LYS A 415 4.68 18.37 29.22
N PHE A 416 4.38 17.96 27.99
CA PHE A 416 3.28 17.06 27.68
C PHE A 416 3.74 15.61 27.69
N ARG A 417 3.14 14.84 28.60
CA ARG A 417 3.50 13.44 28.85
C ARG A 417 2.24 12.64 29.04
N PHE A 418 2.16 11.50 28.38
CA PHE A 418 1.11 10.50 28.54
C PHE A 418 1.72 9.26 29.19
N LYS A 419 1.37 9.00 30.45
CA LYS A 419 1.84 7.80 31.16
C LYS A 419 0.91 6.64 30.82
N LEU A 420 1.41 5.67 30.08
CA LEU A 420 0.70 4.43 29.81
C LEU A 420 0.91 3.46 30.99
N ASN A 421 -0.19 2.97 31.56
CA ASN A 421 -0.15 1.97 32.61
C ASN A 421 -0.22 0.55 32.01
N PRO A 422 0.22 -0.49 32.75
CA PRO A 422 -0.03 -1.88 32.39
C PRO A 422 -1.53 -2.16 32.23
N LEU A 423 -1.87 -3.29 31.58
CA LEU A 423 -3.26 -3.68 31.38
C LEU A 423 -3.99 -3.84 32.72
N ALA A 424 -5.27 -3.44 32.73
CA ALA A 424 -6.16 -3.77 33.83
C ALA A 424 -6.30 -5.29 33.95
N HIS A 425 -6.59 -5.76 35.16
CA HIS A 425 -6.62 -7.20 35.48
C HIS A 425 -7.50 -8.01 34.52
N GLU A 426 -8.69 -7.50 34.18
CA GLU A 426 -9.62 -8.16 33.26
C GLU A 426 -9.04 -8.31 31.84
N ASP A 427 -8.45 -7.25 31.28
CA ASP A 427 -7.82 -7.29 29.96
C ASP A 427 -6.54 -8.14 29.97
N ALA A 428 -5.79 -8.12 31.07
CA ALA A 428 -4.61 -8.94 31.26
C ALA A 428 -4.97 -10.44 31.28
N MET A 429 -6.06 -10.80 31.97
CA MET A 429 -6.60 -12.16 31.96
C MET A 429 -7.01 -12.59 30.55
N ARG A 430 -7.74 -11.74 29.83
CA ARG A 430 -8.15 -12.02 28.44
C ARG A 430 -6.96 -12.25 27.51
N LEU A 431 -5.94 -11.40 27.59
CA LEU A 431 -4.72 -11.55 26.79
C LEU A 431 -3.97 -12.84 27.13
N PHE A 432 -3.86 -13.17 28.42
CA PHE A 432 -3.24 -14.41 28.86
C PHE A 432 -3.98 -15.64 28.34
N CYS A 433 -5.31 -15.71 28.50
CA CYS A 433 -6.13 -16.81 28.01
C CYS A 433 -6.02 -16.99 26.50
N HIS A 434 -6.06 -15.88 25.74
CA HIS A 434 -5.82 -15.90 24.30
C HIS A 434 -4.44 -16.46 23.96
N SER A 435 -3.39 -15.99 24.64
CA SER A 435 -2.03 -16.46 24.39
C SER A 435 -1.79 -17.91 24.80
N ALA A 436 -2.52 -18.43 25.78
CA ALA A 436 -2.47 -19.84 26.19
C ALA A 436 -3.36 -20.75 25.33
N SER A 437 -4.00 -20.21 24.28
CA SER A 437 -4.97 -20.90 23.41
C SER A 437 -6.09 -21.58 24.18
N MET A 438 -6.62 -20.90 25.19
CA MET A 438 -7.71 -21.42 26.01
C MET A 438 -9.05 -20.93 25.47
N GLU A 439 -9.75 -21.79 24.73
CA GLU A 439 -11.14 -21.58 24.33
C GLU A 439 -12.07 -22.47 25.18
N ASP A 440 -13.01 -21.79 25.85
CA ASP A 440 -14.18 -22.22 26.62
C ASP A 440 -14.17 -23.56 27.39
N GLY A 441 -14.28 -23.44 28.73
CA GLY A 441 -15.28 -24.21 29.48
C GLY A 441 -14.82 -25.24 30.51
N SER A 442 -13.53 -25.40 30.83
CA SER A 442 -13.09 -26.45 31.76
C SER A 442 -12.02 -26.01 32.77
N SER A 443 -12.34 -25.17 33.77
CA SER A 443 -11.24 -24.60 34.57
C SER A 443 -11.47 -24.02 35.96
N TYR A 444 -12.40 -24.48 36.79
CA TYR A 444 -12.48 -23.98 38.19
C TYR A 444 -11.16 -24.18 38.99
N ILE A 445 -10.36 -25.20 38.67
CA ILE A 445 -9.04 -25.44 39.29
C ILE A 445 -7.92 -24.58 38.64
N LEU A 446 -8.07 -24.16 37.39
CA LEU A 446 -7.06 -23.28 36.78
C LEU A 446 -7.26 -21.81 37.14
N GLU A 447 -8.47 -21.38 37.50
CA GLU A 447 -8.77 -19.96 37.78
C GLU A 447 -7.83 -19.36 38.85
N GLU A 448 -7.56 -20.08 39.95
CA GLU A 448 -6.62 -19.62 40.98
C GLU A 448 -5.17 -19.52 40.47
N ASN A 449 -4.74 -20.47 39.64
CA ASN A 449 -3.39 -20.45 39.08
C ASN A 449 -3.25 -19.34 38.03
N MET A 450 -4.27 -19.13 37.20
CA MET A 450 -4.35 -18.04 36.22
C MET A 450 -4.27 -16.69 36.93
N GLU A 451 -5.03 -16.51 38.01
CA GLU A 451 -4.98 -15.32 38.86
C GLU A 451 -3.56 -15.04 39.36
N LYS A 452 -2.88 -16.05 39.90
CA LYS A 452 -1.50 -15.92 40.36
C LYS A 452 -0.54 -15.56 39.22
N ILE A 453 -0.71 -16.19 38.04
CA ILE A 453 0.11 -15.91 36.85
C ILE A 453 -0.09 -14.48 36.35
N VAL A 454 -1.34 -14.04 36.17
CA VAL A 454 -1.66 -12.69 35.68
C VAL A 454 -1.14 -11.63 36.64
N ARG A 455 -1.28 -11.85 37.96
CA ARG A 455 -0.71 -10.97 38.99
C ARG A 455 0.80 -10.93 38.94
N TYR A 456 1.45 -12.08 38.73
CA TYR A 456 2.90 -12.17 38.59
C TYR A 456 3.43 -11.42 37.36
N CYS A 457 2.67 -11.42 36.26
CA CYS A 457 2.95 -10.62 35.06
C CYS A 457 2.74 -9.11 35.26
N GLY A 458 2.09 -8.68 36.34
CA GLY A 458 1.79 -7.28 36.64
C GLY A 458 1.08 -6.53 35.50
N GLY A 459 0.25 -7.23 34.72
CA GLY A 459 -0.47 -6.66 33.59
C GLY A 459 0.40 -6.29 32.38
N LEU A 460 1.66 -6.70 32.30
CA LEU A 460 2.53 -6.43 31.15
C LEU A 460 2.19 -7.34 29.96
N PRO A 461 1.74 -6.80 28.81
CA PRO A 461 1.42 -7.59 27.63
C PRO A 461 2.49 -8.62 27.24
N ILE A 462 3.76 -8.22 27.17
CA ILE A 462 4.84 -9.13 26.77
C ILE A 462 5.02 -10.32 27.73
N ALA A 463 4.84 -10.09 29.05
CA ALA A 463 4.97 -11.15 30.04
C ALA A 463 3.80 -12.13 29.95
N LEU A 464 2.59 -11.61 29.78
CA LEU A 464 1.37 -12.41 29.59
C LEU A 464 1.47 -13.27 28.34
N GLU A 465 1.92 -12.71 27.21
CA GLU A 465 2.09 -13.44 25.95
C GLU A 465 3.18 -14.52 26.05
N VAL A 466 4.32 -14.23 26.65
CA VAL A 466 5.43 -15.19 26.79
C VAL A 466 5.05 -16.34 27.72
N ILE A 467 4.43 -16.06 28.87
CA ILE A 467 3.99 -17.11 29.79
C ILE A 467 2.84 -17.91 29.17
N GLY A 468 1.84 -17.24 28.60
CA GLY A 468 0.71 -17.88 27.94
C GLY A 468 1.17 -18.82 26.84
N GLY A 469 2.01 -18.35 25.92
CA GLY A 469 2.59 -19.18 24.85
C GLY A 469 3.43 -20.34 25.39
N SER A 470 4.18 -20.15 26.49
CA SER A 470 4.94 -21.23 27.13
C SER A 470 4.06 -22.28 27.82
N LEU A 471 2.84 -21.92 28.24
CA LEU A 471 1.89 -22.79 28.94
C LEU A 471 0.85 -23.41 27.99
N CYS A 472 0.76 -22.90 26.77
CA CYS A 472 -0.10 -23.41 25.72
C CYS A 472 0.13 -24.92 25.51
N GLY A 473 -0.94 -25.71 25.59
CA GLY A 473 -0.91 -27.16 25.44
C GLY A 473 -0.18 -27.93 26.55
N GLN A 474 0.24 -27.29 27.64
CA GLN A 474 0.90 -27.95 28.76
C GLN A 474 -0.10 -28.52 29.77
N PRO A 475 0.21 -29.66 30.42
CA PRO A 475 -0.59 -30.18 31.53
C PRO A 475 -0.68 -29.20 32.71
N VAL A 476 -1.76 -29.28 33.49
CA VAL A 476 -2.02 -28.36 34.62
C VAL A 476 -0.93 -28.41 35.69
N GLU A 477 -0.26 -29.55 35.85
CA GLU A 477 0.84 -29.74 36.80
C GLU A 477 2.05 -28.85 36.44
N VAL A 478 2.28 -28.59 35.14
CA VAL A 478 3.34 -27.67 34.68
C VAL A 478 3.01 -26.24 35.09
N TRP A 479 1.73 -25.85 35.02
CA TRP A 479 1.27 -24.53 35.43
C TRP A 479 1.45 -24.36 36.94
N GLN A 480 1.01 -25.34 37.72
CA GLN A 480 1.17 -25.35 39.18
C GLN A 480 2.64 -25.30 39.60
N SER A 481 3.49 -26.11 38.96
CA SER A 481 4.94 -26.13 39.23
C SER A 481 5.58 -24.75 39.03
N LYS A 482 5.23 -24.06 37.93
CA LYS A 482 5.72 -22.69 37.68
C LYS A 482 5.26 -21.71 38.77
N VAL A 483 3.98 -21.74 39.13
CA VAL A 483 3.41 -20.88 40.18
C VAL A 483 4.08 -21.13 41.54
N MET A 484 4.32 -22.39 41.90
CA MET A 484 5.01 -22.77 43.15
C MET A 484 6.47 -22.30 43.19
N GLY A 485 7.13 -22.22 42.04
CA GLY A 485 8.49 -21.70 41.90
C GLY A 485 8.60 -20.17 42.01
N TRP A 486 7.48 -19.45 42.02
CA TRP A 486 7.45 -18.00 42.17
C TRP A 486 7.23 -17.61 43.64
N SER A 487 8.20 -16.90 44.21
CA SER A 487 8.00 -16.19 45.47
C SER A 487 6.88 -15.16 45.30
N GLU A 488 5.98 -15.02 46.28
CA GLU A 488 4.98 -13.94 46.34
C GLU A 488 5.68 -12.58 46.24
N GLY A 489 5.82 -12.07 45.02
CA GLY A 489 6.41 -10.76 44.73
C GLY A 489 5.30 -9.73 44.56
N HIS A 490 5.60 -8.47 44.84
CA HIS A 490 4.67 -7.37 44.57
C HIS A 490 4.29 -7.33 43.07
N SER A 491 3.04 -7.02 42.76
CA SER A 491 2.51 -6.98 41.38
C SER A 491 2.98 -5.75 40.58
N ILE A 492 3.74 -4.86 41.22
CA ILE A 492 4.20 -3.60 40.64
C ILE A 492 5.67 -3.78 40.25
N PHE A 493 6.02 -3.25 39.09
CA PHE A 493 7.40 -3.15 38.63
C PHE A 493 7.89 -1.73 38.85
N ASP A 494 9.04 -1.59 39.52
CA ASP A 494 9.66 -0.29 39.78
C ASP A 494 10.75 0.04 38.73
N SER A 495 11.20 -0.95 37.96
CA SER A 495 12.21 -0.75 36.91
C SER A 495 12.17 -1.84 35.82
N ASP A 496 12.73 -1.54 34.64
CA ASP A 496 12.90 -2.51 33.56
C ASP A 496 13.76 -3.73 33.98
N ASN A 497 14.71 -3.56 34.90
CA ASN A 497 15.50 -4.67 35.44
C ASN A 497 14.65 -5.69 36.19
N GLU A 498 13.60 -5.23 36.88
CA GLU A 498 12.65 -6.09 37.56
C GLU A 498 11.76 -6.84 36.54
N VAL A 499 11.39 -6.16 35.44
CA VAL A 499 10.69 -6.79 34.30
C VAL A 499 11.53 -7.91 33.71
N LEU A 500 12.82 -7.65 33.43
CA LEU A 500 13.75 -8.66 32.91
C LEU A 500 13.95 -9.81 33.90
N ALA A 501 14.09 -9.54 35.19
CA ALA A 501 14.23 -10.57 36.21
C ALA A 501 12.99 -11.46 36.32
N ARG A 502 11.78 -10.88 36.23
CA ARG A 502 10.54 -11.66 36.20
C ARG A 502 10.43 -12.48 34.90
N LEU A 503 10.66 -11.89 33.73
CA LEU A 503 10.67 -12.59 32.45
C LEU A 503 11.68 -13.75 32.43
N GLN A 504 12.86 -13.56 33.02
CA GLN A 504 13.86 -14.62 33.16
C GLN A 504 13.31 -15.81 33.97
N LYS A 505 12.60 -15.54 35.08
CA LYS A 505 11.94 -16.58 35.88
C LYS A 505 10.76 -17.23 35.14
N CYS A 506 10.05 -16.48 34.29
CA CYS A 506 8.94 -17.00 33.47
C CYS A 506 9.40 -18.03 32.44
N LEU A 507 10.57 -17.79 31.86
CA LEU A 507 11.07 -18.55 30.72
C LEU A 507 11.53 -19.96 31.05
N ASP A 508 11.88 -20.21 32.32
CA ASP A 508 12.34 -21.47 32.89
C ASP A 508 12.82 -22.47 31.83
N PHE A 509 14.00 -22.18 31.26
CA PHE A 509 14.68 -23.09 30.33
C PHE A 509 15.12 -24.30 31.14
N SER A 510 14.20 -25.23 31.33
CA SER A 510 14.40 -26.51 32.02
C SER A 510 15.62 -27.23 31.44
N ALA A 511 16.23 -28.13 32.24
CA ALA A 511 17.50 -28.79 31.86
C ALA A 511 17.42 -29.58 30.55
N ASP A 512 16.23 -29.98 30.10
CA ASP A 512 15.94 -30.63 28.82
C ASP A 512 15.87 -29.66 27.63
N LYS A 513 15.79 -28.34 27.85
CA LYS A 513 15.65 -27.28 26.83
C LYS A 513 16.88 -26.39 26.67
N ILE A 514 18.05 -26.92 27.04
CA ILE A 514 19.34 -26.20 26.92
C ILE A 514 19.55 -25.72 25.48
N ILE A 515 19.20 -26.52 24.48
CA ILE A 515 19.38 -26.16 23.07
C ILE A 515 18.49 -24.95 22.70
N LEU A 516 17.20 -24.97 23.03
CA LEU A 516 16.29 -23.85 22.75
C LEU A 516 16.77 -22.54 23.38
N LYS A 517 17.37 -22.61 24.57
CA LYS A 517 17.99 -21.47 25.25
C LYS A 517 19.15 -20.88 24.45
N GLU A 518 20.02 -21.72 23.87
CA GLU A 518 21.12 -21.24 23.03
C GLU A 518 20.59 -20.52 21.79
N TYR A 519 19.54 -21.04 21.15
CA TYR A 519 18.92 -20.43 19.96
C TYR A 519 18.29 -19.06 20.31
N PHE A 520 17.58 -18.98 21.44
CA PHE A 520 17.05 -17.72 21.96
C PHE A 520 18.15 -16.69 22.22
N MET A 521 19.26 -17.10 22.86
CA MET A 521 20.39 -16.22 23.15
C MET A 521 21.07 -15.70 21.89
N ASP A 522 21.14 -16.51 20.83
CA ASP A 522 21.76 -16.11 19.57
C ASP A 522 21.00 -14.98 18.87
N LEU A 523 19.67 -14.88 19.04
CA LEU A 523 18.87 -13.75 18.54
C LEU A 523 19.35 -12.40 19.12
N GLY A 524 19.91 -12.40 20.34
CA GLY A 524 20.53 -11.22 20.96
C GLY A 524 21.73 -10.66 20.17
N SER A 525 22.31 -11.45 19.27
CA SER A 525 23.46 -11.06 18.44
C SER A 525 23.07 -10.15 17.27
N PHE A 526 21.78 -10.09 16.93
CA PHE A 526 21.28 -9.22 15.88
C PHE A 526 21.00 -7.80 16.43
N PRO A 527 21.12 -6.75 15.61
CA PRO A 527 20.71 -5.40 15.97
C PRO A 527 19.23 -5.31 16.39
N GLU A 528 18.94 -4.31 17.22
CA GLU A 528 17.58 -3.95 17.64
C GLU A 528 16.70 -3.63 16.42
N ASP A 529 15.41 -3.96 16.50
CA ASP A 529 14.39 -3.72 15.46
C ASP A 529 14.68 -4.27 14.06
N GLN A 530 15.69 -5.13 13.90
CA GLN A 530 16.05 -5.66 12.59
C GLN A 530 15.18 -6.86 12.20
N ARG A 531 14.65 -6.83 10.97
CA ARG A 531 14.08 -8.01 10.32
C ARG A 531 15.20 -8.95 9.90
N ILE A 532 15.28 -10.12 10.53
CA ILE A 532 16.26 -11.16 10.26
C ILE A 532 15.65 -12.09 9.22
N PRO A 533 16.24 -12.30 8.02
CA PRO A 533 15.73 -13.31 7.09
C PRO A 533 15.72 -14.69 7.76
N ALA A 534 14.59 -15.38 7.76
CA ALA A 534 14.43 -16.66 8.46
C ALA A 534 15.42 -17.71 7.93
N THR A 535 15.63 -17.76 6.62
CA THR A 535 16.62 -18.64 5.97
C THR A 535 18.04 -18.41 6.49
N ALA A 536 18.48 -17.15 6.58
CA ALA A 536 19.81 -16.82 7.09
C ALA A 536 19.98 -17.21 8.56
N LEU A 537 18.92 -17.05 9.37
CA LEU A 537 18.94 -17.45 10.77
C LEU A 537 19.05 -18.98 10.91
N ILE A 538 18.28 -19.72 10.14
CA ILE A 538 18.30 -21.19 10.11
C ILE A 538 19.69 -21.70 9.70
N ASP A 539 20.30 -21.11 8.66
CA ASP A 539 21.64 -21.48 8.22
C ASP A 539 22.69 -21.23 9.31
N ILE A 540 22.62 -20.06 9.97
CA ILE A 540 23.51 -19.72 11.10
C ILE A 540 23.39 -20.76 12.22
N TRP A 541 22.16 -21.10 12.62
CA TRP A 541 21.94 -22.08 13.68
C TRP A 541 22.39 -23.49 13.30
N THR A 542 22.17 -23.89 12.06
CA THR A 542 22.60 -25.21 11.54
C THR A 542 24.13 -25.35 11.58
N GLU A 543 24.86 -24.28 11.25
CA GLU A 543 26.32 -24.26 11.33
C GLU A 543 26.81 -24.23 12.79
N LEU A 544 26.20 -23.41 13.65
CA LEU A 544 26.65 -23.23 15.04
C LEU A 544 26.37 -24.43 15.94
N HIS A 545 25.19 -25.04 15.82
CA HIS A 545 24.70 -26.04 16.78
C HIS A 545 24.61 -27.45 16.21
N GLU A 546 24.47 -27.60 14.89
CA GLU A 546 24.14 -28.88 14.25
C GLU A 546 25.27 -29.46 13.37
N SER A 547 26.44 -28.80 13.36
CA SER A 547 27.61 -29.23 12.57
C SER A 547 27.30 -29.46 11.08
N GLY A 548 26.35 -28.71 10.51
CA GLY A 548 26.01 -28.75 9.08
C GLY A 548 25.28 -30.02 8.62
N LYS A 549 24.67 -30.79 9.53
CA LYS A 549 24.10 -32.12 9.21
C LYS A 549 22.68 -32.07 8.63
N ASN A 550 21.81 -31.14 9.05
CA ASN A 550 20.46 -30.87 8.51
C ASN A 550 19.88 -29.57 9.11
N ASP A 551 18.89 -28.93 8.50
CA ASP A 551 18.24 -27.69 8.98
C ASP A 551 16.95 -27.94 9.81
N VAL A 552 16.49 -29.19 9.89
CA VAL A 552 15.21 -29.58 10.50
C VAL A 552 15.11 -29.21 11.98
N HIS A 553 16.18 -29.37 12.77
CA HIS A 553 16.10 -28.99 14.18
C HIS A 553 16.10 -27.47 14.35
N ALA A 554 16.84 -26.74 13.52
CA ALA A 554 16.83 -25.29 13.53
C ALA A 554 15.44 -24.71 13.18
N ILE A 555 14.78 -25.30 12.18
CA ILE A 555 13.41 -24.98 11.82
C ILE A 555 12.45 -25.30 12.98
N ALA A 556 12.55 -26.48 13.58
CA ALA A 556 11.69 -26.87 14.70
C ALA A 556 11.85 -25.93 15.92
N ASN A 557 13.09 -25.56 16.24
CA ASN A 557 13.38 -24.59 17.32
C ASN A 557 12.88 -23.19 16.96
N LEU A 558 12.91 -22.76 15.69
CA LEU A 558 12.33 -21.49 15.28
C LEU A 558 10.81 -21.45 15.54
N HIS A 559 10.11 -22.51 15.14
CA HIS A 559 8.68 -22.66 15.40
C HIS A 559 8.36 -22.72 16.89
N GLU A 560 9.20 -23.41 17.66
CA GLU A 560 9.04 -23.46 19.12
C GLU A 560 9.22 -22.07 19.75
N LEU A 561 10.25 -21.31 19.37
CA LEU A 561 10.42 -19.93 19.82
C LEU A 561 9.24 -19.03 19.43
N ASN A 562 8.71 -19.19 18.21
CA ASN A 562 7.53 -18.46 17.75
C ASN A 562 6.27 -18.82 18.55
N SER A 563 6.01 -20.11 18.79
CA SER A 563 4.86 -20.58 19.57
C SER A 563 4.87 -20.09 21.02
N ARG A 564 6.06 -19.86 21.58
CA ARG A 564 6.27 -19.33 22.94
C ARG A 564 6.31 -17.81 22.99
N ASN A 565 6.03 -17.13 21.88
CA ASN A 565 6.12 -15.68 21.74
C ASN A 565 7.51 -15.11 22.08
N LEU A 566 8.58 -15.91 21.86
CA LEU A 566 9.98 -15.49 22.11
C LEU A 566 10.67 -14.88 20.89
N ALA A 567 10.11 -15.16 19.71
CA ALA A 567 10.40 -14.54 18.44
C ALA A 567 9.08 -14.42 17.67
N SER A 568 9.03 -13.57 16.66
CA SER A 568 7.87 -13.45 15.77
C SER A 568 8.29 -13.74 14.34
N LEU A 569 7.65 -14.74 13.74
CA LEU A 569 7.82 -15.09 12.33
C LEU A 569 6.80 -14.31 11.48
N VAL A 570 7.29 -13.48 10.57
CA VAL A 570 6.51 -12.49 9.80
C VAL A 570 6.68 -12.74 8.30
N MET A 571 5.57 -12.92 7.59
CA MET A 571 5.56 -13.06 6.13
C MET A 571 5.51 -11.72 5.41
N LYS A 572 6.20 -11.61 4.27
CA LYS A 572 6.24 -10.39 3.44
C LYS A 572 4.91 -10.09 2.71
N ARG A 573 4.03 -11.08 2.50
CA ARG A 573 2.74 -10.92 1.79
C ARG A 573 1.68 -11.90 2.34
N LYS A 574 0.45 -11.43 2.59
CA LYS A 574 -0.75 -12.28 2.84
C LYS A 574 -1.42 -12.72 1.52
N ASP A 575 -0.97 -12.22 0.37
CA ASP A 575 -1.59 -12.43 -0.94
C ASP A 575 -0.80 -13.43 -1.79
N ALA A 576 -0.72 -14.67 -1.34
CA ALA A 576 -0.46 -15.84 -2.18
C ALA A 576 -0.82 -17.10 -1.39
N GLU A 577 -1.80 -17.85 -1.89
CA GLU A 577 -2.06 -19.24 -1.46
C GLU A 577 -0.92 -20.21 -1.85
N GLU A 578 0.22 -19.72 -2.32
CA GLU A 578 1.41 -20.53 -2.57
C GLU A 578 2.26 -20.61 -1.29
N VAL A 579 2.09 -21.71 -0.56
CA VAL A 579 3.02 -22.14 0.49
C VAL A 579 4.43 -22.22 -0.11
N SER A 580 5.25 -21.19 0.14
CA SER A 580 6.68 -21.21 -0.13
C SER A 580 7.31 -22.25 0.80
N TYR A 581 7.71 -23.39 0.25
CA TYR A 581 8.34 -24.49 1.00
C TYR A 581 9.74 -24.16 1.60
N TYR A 582 10.23 -22.91 1.53
CA TYR A 582 11.63 -22.58 1.84
C TYR A 582 11.88 -21.25 2.57
N TYR A 583 10.97 -20.72 3.40
CA TYR A 583 11.18 -19.53 4.26
C TYR A 583 11.72 -18.25 3.56
N ASN A 584 11.77 -18.22 2.22
CA ASN A 584 12.48 -17.20 1.45
C ASN A 584 11.81 -15.82 1.54
N GLU A 585 10.55 -15.79 1.97
CA GLU A 585 9.75 -14.57 2.15
C GLU A 585 9.43 -14.27 3.62
N GLU A 586 10.04 -15.00 4.55
CA GLU A 586 9.80 -14.89 5.98
C GLU A 586 10.94 -14.18 6.71
N PHE A 587 10.56 -13.37 7.70
CA PHE A 587 11.48 -12.67 8.57
C PHE A 587 11.18 -12.99 10.02
N VAL A 588 12.23 -13.07 10.81
CA VAL A 588 12.18 -13.18 12.26
C VAL A 588 12.43 -11.80 12.85
N THR A 589 11.57 -11.39 13.76
CA THR A 589 11.78 -10.21 14.61
C THR A 589 11.73 -10.63 16.08
N GLN A 590 12.48 -9.94 16.93
CA GLN A 590 12.47 -10.17 18.37
C GLN A 590 12.12 -8.87 19.09
N HIS A 591 11.27 -8.95 20.11
CA HIS A 591 10.92 -7.80 20.95
C HIS A 591 12.15 -7.35 21.77
N ASP A 592 12.34 -6.05 21.94
CA ASP A 592 13.55 -5.46 22.54
C ASP A 592 13.86 -5.97 23.95
N LEU A 593 12.85 -6.05 24.84
CA LEU A 593 13.01 -6.71 26.14
C LEU A 593 13.49 -8.17 26.06
N LEU A 594 13.02 -8.94 25.08
CA LEU A 594 13.46 -10.33 24.91
C LEU A 594 14.89 -10.39 24.37
N ARG A 595 15.25 -9.46 23.49
CA ARG A 595 16.62 -9.27 23.02
C ARG A 595 17.56 -8.87 24.17
N GLU A 596 17.16 -7.93 25.01
CA GLU A 596 17.90 -7.54 26.22
C GLU A 596 18.06 -8.71 27.19
N LEU A 597 17.00 -9.50 27.39
CA LEU A 597 17.08 -10.70 28.20
C LEU A 597 18.05 -11.74 27.60
N ALA A 598 18.02 -11.95 26.28
CA ALA A 598 18.98 -12.80 25.58
C ALA A 598 20.43 -12.30 25.79
N ILE A 599 20.68 -11.00 25.70
CA ILE A 599 21.99 -10.37 25.95
C ILE A 599 22.43 -10.55 27.41
N GLN A 600 21.51 -10.35 28.37
CA GLN A 600 21.76 -10.52 29.79
C GLN A 600 22.14 -11.98 30.10
N LEU A 601 21.37 -12.94 29.61
CA LEU A 601 21.64 -14.37 29.76
C LEU A 601 23.00 -14.75 29.15
N SER A 602 23.33 -14.19 28.00
CA SER A 602 24.62 -14.37 27.31
C SER A 602 25.80 -13.82 28.11
N SER A 603 25.55 -12.85 29.00
CA SER A 603 26.58 -12.10 29.72
C SER A 603 26.77 -12.54 31.18
N GLN A 604 26.06 -13.58 31.65
CA GLN A 604 26.12 -14.00 33.05
C GLN A 604 27.49 -14.55 33.48
N LYS A 605 28.23 -15.18 32.57
CA LYS A 605 29.57 -15.72 32.85
C LYS A 605 30.66 -14.68 32.62
N PRO A 606 31.85 -14.82 33.26
CA PRO A 606 33.02 -14.02 32.91
C PRO A 606 33.34 -14.11 31.41
N ILE A 607 33.86 -13.04 30.80
CA ILE A 607 34.12 -12.93 29.34
C ILE A 607 34.86 -14.16 28.77
N ILE A 608 35.84 -14.69 29.49
CA ILE A 608 36.68 -15.82 29.09
C ILE A 608 35.86 -17.13 28.97
N GLU A 609 34.78 -17.25 29.73
CA GLU A 609 33.91 -18.43 29.77
C GLU A 609 32.67 -18.30 28.87
N ARG A 610 32.46 -17.12 28.26
CA ARG A 610 31.34 -16.90 27.35
C ARG A 610 31.58 -17.62 26.03
N THR A 611 30.53 -18.24 25.50
CA THR A 611 30.52 -18.86 24.16
C THR A 611 30.13 -17.88 23.06
N ARG A 612 29.63 -16.71 23.46
CA ARG A 612 29.15 -15.62 22.59
C ARG A 612 29.53 -14.26 23.16
N LEU A 613 29.87 -13.32 22.29
CA LEU A 613 30.21 -11.96 22.67
C LEU A 613 29.36 -10.98 21.86
N ILE A 614 28.50 -10.26 22.57
CA ILE A 614 27.65 -9.22 21.99
C ILE A 614 28.29 -7.89 22.36
N VAL A 615 28.83 -7.19 21.36
CA VAL A 615 29.54 -5.92 21.53
C VAL A 615 28.73 -4.82 20.87
N ASP A 616 28.40 -3.81 21.65
CA ASP A 616 27.81 -2.57 21.13
C ASP A 616 28.95 -1.65 20.67
N ILE A 617 29.18 -1.56 19.36
CA ILE A 617 30.25 -0.75 18.79
C ILE A 617 29.68 0.67 18.55
N ARG A 618 30.13 1.63 19.36
CA ARG A 618 29.80 3.06 19.21
C ARG A 618 30.92 3.76 18.46
N GLU A 619 30.66 4.15 17.23
CA GLU A 619 31.68 4.74 16.35
C GLU A 619 32.91 3.81 16.29
N ASN A 620 34.06 4.20 15.73
CA ASN A 620 35.20 3.27 15.60
C ASN A 620 35.89 2.88 16.95
N ASN A 621 35.20 3.01 18.09
CA ASN A 621 35.73 2.68 19.41
C ASN A 621 35.39 1.23 19.80
N LEU A 622 36.39 0.36 19.65
CA LEU A 622 36.34 -1.02 20.14
C LEU A 622 36.74 -1.08 21.62
N PRO A 623 36.12 -1.94 22.45
CA PRO A 623 36.52 -2.12 23.84
C PRO A 623 37.98 -2.58 23.98
N ASP A 624 38.69 -2.13 25.03
CA ASP A 624 40.12 -2.43 25.25
C ASP A 624 40.47 -3.93 25.28
N TRP A 625 39.50 -4.78 25.67
CA TRP A 625 39.66 -6.23 25.70
C TRP A 625 39.58 -6.87 24.30
N TRP A 626 39.01 -6.20 23.31
CA TRP A 626 38.89 -6.69 21.92
C TRP A 626 40.26 -6.87 21.26
N MET A 627 41.23 -6.03 21.63
CA MET A 627 42.61 -6.09 21.14
C MET A 627 43.48 -7.15 21.86
N LYS A 628 42.90 -7.94 22.79
CA LYS A 628 43.59 -8.97 23.58
C LYS A 628 43.00 -10.36 23.28
N PRO A 629 43.29 -10.97 22.11
CA PRO A 629 42.65 -12.20 21.65
C PRO A 629 42.80 -13.40 22.61
N GLN A 630 43.87 -13.41 23.42
CA GLN A 630 44.11 -14.39 24.47
C GLN A 630 43.08 -14.40 25.62
N LEU A 631 42.19 -13.42 25.69
CA LEU A 631 41.11 -13.33 26.68
C LEU A 631 39.74 -13.77 26.13
N ILE A 632 39.66 -14.15 24.85
CA ILE A 632 38.42 -14.46 24.15
C ILE A 632 38.35 -15.97 23.90
N ASN A 633 37.23 -16.59 24.28
CA ASN A 633 36.98 -18.00 24.05
C ASN A 633 36.96 -18.31 22.54
N MET A 634 37.60 -19.42 22.12
CA MET A 634 37.66 -19.86 20.71
C MET A 634 36.28 -20.06 20.07
N SER A 635 35.26 -20.41 20.86
CA SER A 635 33.88 -20.55 20.38
C SER A 635 33.27 -19.24 19.87
N CYS A 636 33.65 -18.09 20.46
CA CYS A 636 33.20 -16.77 20.01
C CYS A 636 33.66 -16.45 18.57
N PHE A 637 34.84 -16.93 18.17
CA PHE A 637 35.36 -16.72 16.82
C PHE A 637 34.58 -17.51 15.76
N ARG A 638 34.00 -18.67 16.11
CA ARG A 638 33.09 -19.41 15.21
C ARG A 638 31.80 -18.64 14.96
N GLN A 639 31.24 -18.03 16.01
CA GLN A 639 30.05 -17.18 15.90
C GLN A 639 30.30 -15.95 15.02
N VAL A 640 31.41 -15.23 15.26
CA VAL A 640 31.81 -14.09 14.42
C VAL A 640 32.09 -14.52 12.98
N GLY A 641 32.75 -15.66 12.77
CA GLY A 641 33.02 -16.21 11.46
C GLY A 641 31.75 -16.57 10.68
N ALA A 642 30.77 -17.20 11.32
CA ALA A 642 29.47 -17.49 10.70
C ALA A 642 28.76 -16.18 10.31
N ILE A 643 28.58 -15.26 11.26
CA ILE A 643 27.87 -13.99 11.03
C ILE A 643 28.57 -13.12 9.97
N ALA A 644 29.90 -13.05 9.98
CA ALA A 644 30.69 -12.26 9.02
C ALA A 644 30.67 -12.86 7.61
N THR A 645 30.78 -14.20 7.49
CA THR A 645 30.64 -14.90 6.20
C THR A 645 29.27 -14.60 5.58
N PHE A 646 28.19 -14.63 6.36
CA PHE A 646 26.84 -14.31 5.88
C PHE A 646 26.66 -12.81 5.55
N LYS A 647 27.27 -11.90 6.32
CA LYS A 647 27.26 -10.45 6.02
C LYS A 647 27.98 -10.14 4.70
N HIS A 648 29.08 -10.83 4.40
CA HIS A 648 29.80 -10.69 3.12
C HIS A 648 29.04 -11.30 1.93
N LEU A 649 28.32 -12.39 2.12
CA LEU A 649 27.44 -12.98 1.10
C LEU A 649 26.28 -12.02 0.73
N LYS A 650 25.77 -11.26 1.69
CA LYS A 650 24.69 -10.28 1.47
C LYS A 650 25.14 -8.97 0.81
N LEU A 651 26.44 -8.64 0.85
CA LEU A 651 27.03 -7.45 0.20
C LEU A 651 27.53 -7.71 -1.23
N ARG A 652 27.59 -8.97 -1.66
CA ARG A 652 27.91 -9.37 -3.04
C ARG A 652 26.68 -9.76 -3.88
N LEU A 653 25.51 -9.85 -3.24
CA LEU A 653 24.17 -9.95 -3.86
C LEU A 653 23.55 -8.56 -3.92
#